data_AF-A0A955U3U6-F1
#
_entry.id   AF-A0A955U3U6-F1
#
_cell.length_a   1.000
_cell.length_b   1.000
_cell.length_c   1.000
_cell.angle_alpha   90.00
_cell.angle_beta   90.00
_cell.angle_gamma   90.00
#
_symmetry.space_group_name_H-M   'P 1'
#
loop_
_entity.id
_entity.type
_entity.pdbx_description
1 polymer ?
#
loop_
_entity_poly.entity_id
_entity_poly.type
_entity_poly.pdbx_seq_one_letter_code
_entity_poly.pdbx_strand_id
1 'polypeptide(L)'
;GPDGRMYVADTDNHRIEILKSTGAHAQNLAVAPLMMRPEKVTLRGGHVYVVDSQAKRVVAFRGPLDPPPFDLFARDYLTDPGVQPSNAAFALASPDLLVRHDHDVDVSAAATSGLEAYAFQSVTAGHAVYVYAGVANRGTLVAPSAQLRIFWAHHGSPLLFPDDWKSSGLFAVDAAFAKGAASNTLSVPELGPGAYVVLGPLLWEPPAPASPAAISEDMALLARVVAAFDPTETGTGTDQIRLNNNLALRTVRVSQGPTPIGDQDTLVLRVNLPDVAGDADPGTVSARIDELSAWVSEASYGATSIDPLYRGPVTLAHPLAFYEAAELHPAVELAEEALGLAIASEPAVLDGPTAAPGDDIDRVILVLNDSAFDRDYATTGLWPYTTPTGIRFLSVSIQGPNNPLPVFAHGFAHQVGLEDLYIHENVTFPKPHVVDGWDDMARPETGAHPLTWSKELATWVTGANRKITYIPRPAPTAPINGAPMPLVFNSSALAGETVGVALGLTPGVTALTDETQFYWVEARSPNLGDYDAVVPMRGVLAYTANRLIPQGQAPVLLRDHAPGTDTVDDAAFGVGDTDAPAGTGITMRVVSELPAANGYSIEIDWAPPFDDYNVRIRRGAHEWESPDIWVDNQRDGGGYAADLGQPTGPSGERPLGGQDNRIYARIYNDGPGTAYDFEVHFLLSDPYHTVGTDGQFDLHKIVLIPKLDPGAHADVYAVWRPLSADDPHSCVRVEIRRLFKNSNASDDDAQQNLQVEYSTSHSPYQPVHFDFQLENTESTPKLVYFRAEDVPGTWDRVLTPPKRLLLPGASVVGALDVRPPVDAPNCTDHRMFVTAWRPRGDTLIRVGGATVDVDLRHNTQLDVKPDLSRCDERKSGLNVEASAASTKRCARLHAAGCTDPPLPNQTVILKYTDPAGNPVYHEVTTDAFGCYEDSYATVEGGTWGVAAYFPPQGCQGPATTATGSLTVPWPPTGDQDGDGRPDDHEVQGDADHDGVPNQLDPDSDDDGI
;
A
#
# COMPACT_ATOMS: atom_id res chain seq x y z
N GLY A 1 42.60 -34.42 -0.81
CA GLY A 1 42.44 -34.90 -2.18
C GLY A 1 43.69 -34.58 -2.98
N PRO A 2 43.83 -35.13 -4.19
CA PRO A 2 44.91 -34.81 -5.13
C PRO A 2 44.95 -33.33 -5.55
N ASP A 3 43.83 -32.63 -5.36
CA ASP A 3 43.58 -31.20 -5.60
C ASP A 3 43.99 -30.29 -4.41
N GLY A 4 44.60 -30.85 -3.37
CA GLY A 4 44.99 -30.09 -2.18
C GLY A 4 43.83 -29.72 -1.24
N ARG A 5 42.61 -30.21 -1.47
CA ARG A 5 41.44 -29.94 -0.60
C ARG A 5 41.16 -31.09 0.36
N MET A 6 40.50 -30.83 1.49
CA MET A 6 39.99 -31.85 2.40
C MET A 6 38.50 -32.09 2.12
N TYR A 7 38.05 -33.34 2.13
CA TYR A 7 36.65 -33.68 1.90
C TYR A 7 36.13 -34.41 3.13
N VAL A 8 35.03 -33.92 3.67
CA VAL A 8 34.47 -34.36 4.94
C VAL A 8 33.06 -34.87 4.70
N ALA A 9 32.80 -36.11 5.11
CA ALA A 9 31.44 -36.60 5.26
C ALA A 9 30.96 -36.19 6.66
N ASP A 10 30.16 -35.14 6.73
CA ASP A 10 29.62 -34.60 7.97
C ASP A 10 28.29 -35.30 8.26
N THR A 11 28.44 -36.54 8.76
CA THR A 11 27.38 -37.57 8.79
C THR A 11 26.10 -37.09 9.47
N ASP A 12 26.23 -36.48 10.65
CA ASP A 12 25.08 -36.10 11.48
C ASP A 12 24.49 -34.73 11.10
N ASN A 13 25.20 -33.94 10.30
CA ASN A 13 24.67 -32.71 9.69
C ASN A 13 24.20 -32.95 8.25
N HIS A 14 24.14 -34.21 7.81
CA HIS A 14 23.59 -34.60 6.52
C HIS A 14 24.22 -33.86 5.33
N ARG A 15 25.56 -33.68 5.34
CA ARG A 15 26.26 -32.95 4.27
C ARG A 15 27.65 -33.49 3.95
N ILE A 16 28.16 -33.09 2.78
CA ILE A 16 29.55 -33.28 2.38
C ILE A 16 30.19 -31.90 2.29
N GLU A 17 31.24 -31.66 3.07
CA GLU A 17 32.00 -30.42 3.04
C GLU A 17 33.34 -30.60 2.32
N ILE A 18 33.77 -29.54 1.66
CA ILE A 18 35.12 -29.40 1.12
C ILE A 18 35.78 -28.26 1.89
N LEU A 19 36.96 -28.52 2.44
CA LEU A 19 37.79 -27.53 3.12
C LEU A 19 39.06 -27.27 2.30
N LYS A 20 39.59 -26.05 2.40
CA LYS A 20 40.93 -25.70 1.90
C LYS A 20 41.99 -26.51 2.66
N SER A 21 43.21 -26.58 2.13
CA SER A 21 44.36 -27.20 2.84
C SER A 21 44.64 -26.56 4.21
N THR A 22 44.18 -25.33 4.42
CA THR A 22 44.26 -24.59 5.68
C THR A 22 43.20 -25.00 6.72
N GLY A 23 42.24 -25.87 6.36
CA GLY A 23 41.10 -26.22 7.18
C GLY A 23 39.93 -25.22 7.10
N ALA A 24 40.09 -24.09 6.41
CA ALA A 24 39.00 -23.17 6.15
C ALA A 24 37.94 -23.81 5.25
N HIS A 25 36.66 -23.59 5.55
CA HIS A 25 35.56 -24.04 4.70
C HIS A 25 35.72 -23.50 3.28
N ALA A 26 35.55 -24.37 2.28
CA ALA A 26 35.57 -23.99 0.88
C ALA A 26 34.15 -24.00 0.30
N GLN A 27 33.45 -25.14 0.39
CA GLN A 27 32.07 -25.29 -0.09
C GLN A 27 31.43 -26.56 0.46
N ASN A 28 30.11 -26.68 0.33
CA ASN A 28 29.42 -27.95 0.49
C ASN A 28 29.24 -28.60 -0.88
N LEU A 29 29.52 -29.89 -1.00
CA LEU A 29 29.30 -30.68 -2.22
C LEU A 29 27.88 -31.27 -2.26
N ALA A 30 27.26 -31.49 -1.10
CA ALA A 30 25.88 -31.94 -0.96
C ALA A 30 25.37 -31.63 0.46
N VAL A 31 24.08 -31.32 0.62
CA VAL A 31 23.40 -31.05 1.90
C VAL A 31 22.02 -31.73 1.90
N ALA A 32 21.37 -31.88 3.06
CA ALA A 32 19.99 -32.34 3.13
C ALA A 32 19.05 -31.49 2.23
N PRO A 33 18.03 -32.09 1.59
CA PRO A 33 17.62 -33.50 1.68
C PRO A 33 18.41 -34.43 0.73
N LEU A 34 19.39 -33.93 -0.02
CA LEU A 34 20.17 -34.74 -0.96
C LEU A 34 21.03 -35.79 -0.24
N MET A 35 21.34 -35.61 1.04
CA MET A 35 22.09 -36.58 1.84
C MET A 35 21.27 -36.97 3.06
N MET A 36 21.12 -38.28 3.30
CA MET A 36 20.42 -38.79 4.47
C MET A 36 21.40 -39.21 5.56
N ARG A 37 22.50 -39.90 5.23
CA ARG A 37 23.56 -40.25 6.19
C ARG A 37 24.87 -40.54 5.45
N PRO A 38 25.63 -39.51 5.07
CA PRO A 38 26.90 -39.72 4.39
C PRO A 38 27.94 -40.27 5.35
N GLU A 39 28.44 -41.48 5.12
CA GLU A 39 29.37 -42.16 6.04
C GLU A 39 30.81 -42.23 5.52
N LYS A 40 30.99 -42.19 4.19
CA LYS A 40 32.30 -42.36 3.58
C LYS A 40 32.45 -41.57 2.30
N VAL A 41 33.60 -40.93 2.16
CA VAL A 41 34.04 -40.24 0.94
C VAL A 41 35.29 -40.92 0.39
N THR A 42 35.37 -41.08 -0.93
CA THR A 42 36.62 -41.43 -1.64
C THR A 42 36.73 -40.68 -2.95
N LEU A 43 37.96 -40.46 -3.42
CA LEU A 43 38.25 -39.73 -4.65
C LEU A 43 38.81 -40.70 -5.69
N ARG A 44 38.28 -40.70 -6.92
CA ARG A 44 38.83 -41.51 -8.03
C ARG A 44 38.47 -40.91 -9.39
N GLY A 45 39.47 -40.76 -10.26
CA GLY A 45 39.26 -40.35 -11.67
C GLY A 45 38.50 -39.03 -11.81
N GLY A 46 38.89 -38.01 -11.04
CA GLY A 46 38.21 -36.72 -11.04
C GLY A 46 36.92 -36.67 -10.21
N HIS A 47 36.38 -37.79 -9.72
CA HIS A 47 35.09 -37.83 -9.02
C HIS A 47 35.23 -38.02 -7.49
N VAL A 48 34.24 -37.51 -6.75
CA VAL A 48 34.03 -37.74 -5.30
C VAL A 48 32.89 -38.74 -5.14
N TYR A 49 33.18 -39.91 -4.58
CA TYR A 49 32.19 -40.94 -4.31
C TYR A 49 31.80 -40.91 -2.84
N VAL A 50 30.50 -40.85 -2.59
CA VAL A 50 29.90 -40.77 -1.26
C VAL A 50 29.03 -41.99 -1.05
N VAL A 51 29.22 -42.69 0.08
CA VAL A 51 28.29 -43.71 0.55
C VAL A 51 27.26 -43.03 1.46
N ASP A 52 26.01 -42.95 1.00
CA ASP A 52 24.87 -42.50 1.79
C ASP A 52 24.13 -43.75 2.30
N SER A 53 24.46 -44.15 3.53
CA SER A 53 24.04 -45.44 4.08
C SER A 53 22.54 -45.51 4.31
N GLN A 54 21.93 -44.42 4.77
CA GLN A 54 20.50 -44.35 5.07
C GLN A 54 19.65 -44.26 3.80
N ALA A 55 20.11 -43.54 2.77
CA ALA A 55 19.47 -43.55 1.46
C ALA A 55 19.80 -44.80 0.61
N LYS A 56 20.63 -45.73 1.14
CA LYS A 56 21.03 -46.99 0.50
C LYS A 56 21.63 -46.79 -0.91
N ARG A 57 22.44 -45.74 -1.09
CA ARG A 57 23.02 -45.41 -2.39
C ARG A 57 24.48 -45.01 -2.31
N VAL A 58 25.17 -45.12 -3.44
CA VAL A 58 26.46 -44.48 -3.67
C VAL A 58 26.24 -43.35 -4.65
N VAL A 59 26.61 -42.13 -4.26
CA VAL A 59 26.51 -40.93 -5.09
C VAL A 59 27.90 -40.58 -5.60
N ALA A 60 28.03 -40.34 -6.90
CA ALA A 60 29.27 -39.88 -7.51
C ALA A 60 29.09 -38.42 -7.92
N PHE A 61 29.90 -37.55 -7.34
CA PHE A 61 30.02 -36.14 -7.71
C PHE A 61 31.22 -35.97 -8.64
N ARG A 62 31.15 -35.02 -9.56
CA ARG A 62 32.38 -34.51 -10.19
C ARG A 62 33.19 -33.77 -9.14
N GLY A 63 34.50 -33.97 -9.17
CA GLY A 63 35.43 -33.26 -8.30
C GLY A 63 35.70 -31.86 -8.84
N PRO A 64 36.21 -30.96 -7.99
CA PRO A 64 36.36 -29.53 -8.28
C PRO A 64 37.43 -29.18 -9.32
N LEU A 65 38.10 -30.19 -9.91
CA LEU A 65 39.07 -30.01 -11.00
C LEU A 65 38.48 -30.36 -12.38
N ASP A 66 37.35 -31.05 -12.43
CA ASP A 66 36.62 -31.23 -13.69
C ASP A 66 35.77 -29.98 -13.90
N PRO A 67 35.83 -29.33 -15.08
CA PRO A 67 34.96 -28.20 -15.38
C PRO A 67 33.51 -28.63 -15.13
N PRO A 68 32.74 -27.84 -14.35
CA PRO A 68 31.35 -28.18 -14.13
C PRO A 68 30.66 -28.27 -15.49
N PRO A 69 29.80 -29.27 -15.70
CA PRO A 69 29.22 -29.50 -17.01
C PRO A 69 28.23 -28.39 -17.43
N PHE A 70 27.85 -27.53 -16.49
CA PHE A 70 27.08 -26.30 -16.65
C PHE A 70 27.85 -25.15 -15.97
N ASP A 71 27.56 -23.91 -16.33
CA ASP A 71 28.27 -22.73 -15.85
C ASP A 71 27.31 -21.53 -15.93
N LEU A 72 26.71 -21.21 -14.79
CA LEU A 72 25.70 -20.18 -14.62
C LEU A 72 26.37 -18.84 -14.36
N PHE A 73 26.17 -17.86 -15.23
CA PHE A 73 26.81 -16.57 -15.10
C PHE A 73 25.83 -15.42 -15.31
N ALA A 74 26.22 -14.25 -14.82
CA ALA A 74 25.66 -12.96 -15.21
C ALA A 74 26.79 -12.11 -15.81
N ARG A 75 26.46 -11.32 -16.82
CA ARG A 75 27.43 -10.48 -17.55
C ARG A 75 27.89 -9.32 -16.67
N ASP A 76 29.18 -9.06 -16.62
CA ASP A 76 29.75 -7.87 -15.94
C ASP A 76 29.60 -6.58 -16.76
N TYR A 77 29.49 -6.72 -18.09
CA TYR A 77 29.36 -5.62 -19.05
C TYR A 77 28.64 -6.12 -20.32
N LEU A 78 28.14 -5.20 -21.16
CA LEU A 78 27.23 -5.52 -22.28
C LEU A 78 27.68 -6.65 -23.22
N THR A 79 28.98 -6.79 -23.45
CA THR A 79 29.57 -7.79 -24.36
C THR A 79 30.38 -8.87 -23.64
N ASP A 80 30.14 -9.04 -22.34
CA ASP A 80 30.82 -10.06 -21.55
C ASP A 80 30.38 -11.47 -21.99
N PRO A 81 31.31 -12.35 -22.42
CA PRO A 81 30.98 -13.72 -22.77
C PRO A 81 30.74 -14.64 -21.55
N GLY A 82 30.78 -14.12 -20.33
CA GLY A 82 30.67 -14.90 -19.10
C GLY A 82 31.94 -15.67 -18.76
N VAL A 83 33.09 -15.28 -19.34
CA VAL A 83 34.37 -15.94 -19.10
C VAL A 83 34.98 -15.38 -17.82
N GLN A 84 35.40 -16.28 -16.94
CA GLN A 84 36.06 -15.96 -15.68
C GLN A 84 37.60 -16.07 -15.83
N PRO A 85 38.41 -15.07 -15.45
CA PRO A 85 37.98 -13.73 -15.02
C PRO A 85 37.51 -12.84 -16.18
N SER A 86 36.61 -11.91 -15.90
CA SER A 86 36.09 -10.96 -16.89
C SER A 86 37.14 -9.92 -17.29
N ASN A 87 37.01 -9.32 -18.47
CA ASN A 87 38.03 -8.43 -19.02
C ASN A 87 38.08 -7.10 -18.26
N ALA A 88 39.22 -6.86 -17.59
CA ALA A 88 39.45 -5.66 -16.79
C ALA A 88 39.46 -4.33 -17.58
N ALA A 89 39.50 -4.37 -18.93
CA ALA A 89 39.44 -3.19 -19.77
C ALA A 89 38.04 -2.52 -19.81
N PHE A 90 36.98 -3.23 -19.40
CA PHE A 90 35.61 -2.71 -19.36
C PHE A 90 35.19 -2.37 -17.93
N ALA A 91 34.43 -1.28 -17.76
CA ALA A 91 33.83 -0.92 -16.49
C ALA A 91 32.78 -1.97 -16.07
N LEU A 92 32.67 -2.24 -14.76
CA LEU A 92 31.61 -3.09 -14.21
C LEU A 92 30.29 -2.32 -14.29
N ALA A 93 29.42 -2.75 -15.19
CA ALA A 93 28.10 -2.18 -15.41
C ALA A 93 27.25 -3.27 -16.06
N SER A 94 26.78 -4.18 -15.22
CA SER A 94 26.09 -5.38 -15.68
C SER A 94 24.83 -5.00 -16.49
N PRO A 95 24.69 -5.50 -17.73
CA PRO A 95 23.44 -5.39 -18.47
C PRO A 95 22.35 -6.31 -17.88
N ASP A 96 22.75 -7.29 -17.06
CA ASP A 96 21.89 -8.32 -16.46
C ASP A 96 21.34 -7.89 -15.09
N LEU A 97 21.36 -6.59 -14.79
CA LEU A 97 20.72 -5.99 -13.62
C LEU A 97 19.90 -4.79 -14.08
N LEU A 98 18.63 -4.73 -13.71
CA LEU A 98 17.71 -3.66 -14.10
C LEU A 98 16.89 -3.19 -12.89
N VAL A 99 16.68 -1.88 -12.79
CA VAL A 99 15.80 -1.25 -11.80
C VAL A 99 14.72 -0.46 -12.53
N ARG A 100 13.47 -0.59 -12.06
CA ARG A 100 12.28 0.04 -12.61
C ARG A 100 11.41 0.62 -11.49
N HIS A 101 10.72 1.72 -11.73
CA HIS A 101 9.69 2.26 -10.82
C HIS A 101 8.46 1.35 -10.77
N ASP A 102 8.17 0.68 -11.89
CA ASP A 102 7.01 -0.18 -12.07
C ASP A 102 7.43 -1.63 -12.35
N HIS A 103 6.52 -2.58 -12.15
CA HIS A 103 6.77 -4.00 -12.42
C HIS A 103 6.58 -4.36 -13.91
N ASP A 104 7.02 -3.50 -14.83
CA ASP A 104 6.65 -3.52 -16.24
C ASP A 104 7.58 -4.35 -17.16
N VAL A 105 8.45 -5.17 -16.58
CA VAL A 105 9.40 -6.00 -17.33
C VAL A 105 8.78 -7.37 -17.59
N ASP A 106 8.38 -7.62 -18.84
CA ASP A 106 8.09 -8.97 -19.30
C ASP A 106 9.38 -9.81 -19.28
N VAL A 107 9.53 -10.63 -18.24
CA VAL A 107 10.71 -11.47 -18.03
C VAL A 107 10.89 -12.52 -19.14
N SER A 108 9.82 -12.93 -19.82
CA SER A 108 9.90 -13.90 -20.94
C SER A 108 10.42 -13.22 -22.20
N ALA A 109 9.93 -12.02 -22.51
CA ALA A 109 10.46 -11.22 -23.61
C ALA A 109 11.92 -10.81 -23.35
N ALA A 110 12.21 -10.34 -22.13
CA ALA A 110 13.55 -9.95 -21.69
C ALA A 110 14.54 -11.13 -21.72
N ALA A 111 14.09 -12.38 -21.53
CA ALA A 111 14.93 -13.57 -21.70
C ALA A 111 15.38 -13.80 -23.16
N THR A 112 14.74 -13.14 -24.14
CA THR A 112 15.14 -13.19 -25.55
C THR A 112 15.87 -11.91 -25.98
N SER A 113 15.37 -10.74 -25.58
CA SER A 113 15.92 -9.44 -25.99
C SER A 113 17.05 -8.92 -25.11
N GLY A 114 17.23 -9.48 -23.92
CA GLY A 114 18.12 -8.97 -22.88
C GLY A 114 17.46 -7.87 -22.05
N LEU A 115 17.92 -7.70 -20.80
CA LEU A 115 17.44 -6.62 -19.92
C LEU A 115 17.85 -5.23 -20.43
N GLU A 116 18.89 -5.15 -21.25
CA GLU A 116 19.33 -3.93 -21.92
C GLU A 116 18.30 -3.32 -22.91
N ALA A 117 17.27 -4.07 -23.29
CA ALA A 117 16.17 -3.57 -24.11
C ALA A 117 15.23 -2.62 -23.35
N TYR A 118 15.30 -2.62 -22.02
CA TYR A 118 14.46 -1.82 -21.14
C TYR A 118 15.26 -0.63 -20.59
N ALA A 119 14.60 0.52 -20.46
CA ALA A 119 15.23 1.70 -19.90
C ALA A 119 15.51 1.48 -18.40
N PHE A 120 16.73 1.81 -17.98
CA PHE A 120 17.05 1.88 -16.56
C PHE A 120 16.49 3.17 -15.98
N GLN A 121 15.70 3.09 -14.91
CA GLN A 121 15.11 4.27 -14.28
C GLN A 121 15.94 4.79 -13.12
N SER A 122 15.86 6.11 -12.87
CA SER A 122 16.41 6.72 -11.66
C SER A 122 15.72 6.15 -10.43
N VAL A 123 16.33 6.25 -9.26
CA VAL A 123 15.77 5.65 -8.04
C VAL A 123 15.66 6.72 -6.98
N THR A 124 14.52 6.81 -6.32
CA THR A 124 14.28 7.76 -5.24
C THR A 124 14.28 7.05 -3.89
N ALA A 125 15.06 7.55 -2.93
CA ALA A 125 15.09 7.03 -1.56
C ALA A 125 13.67 6.97 -0.97
N GLY A 126 13.34 5.86 -0.32
CA GLY A 126 12.01 5.65 0.27
C GLY A 126 10.89 5.35 -0.73
N HIS A 127 11.11 5.46 -2.04
CA HIS A 127 10.20 4.95 -3.06
C HIS A 127 10.59 3.53 -3.43
N ALA A 128 9.65 2.60 -3.27
CA ALA A 128 9.81 1.22 -3.71
C ALA A 128 10.08 1.16 -5.22
N VAL A 129 11.07 0.37 -5.63
CA VAL A 129 11.42 0.09 -7.03
C VAL A 129 11.57 -1.41 -7.24
N TYR A 130 11.39 -1.87 -8.47
CA TYR A 130 11.47 -3.28 -8.83
C TYR A 130 12.84 -3.61 -9.43
N VAL A 131 13.46 -4.68 -8.94
CA VAL A 131 14.78 -5.16 -9.36
C VAL A 131 14.65 -6.48 -10.11
N TYR A 132 15.23 -6.51 -11.31
CA TYR A 132 15.31 -7.69 -12.17
C TYR A 132 16.75 -8.06 -12.46
N ALA A 133 16.98 -9.33 -12.74
CA ALA A 133 18.30 -9.84 -13.01
C ALA A 133 18.34 -10.99 -14.01
N GLY A 134 19.37 -11.02 -14.84
CA GLY A 134 19.62 -12.04 -15.86
C GLY A 134 20.61 -13.11 -15.41
N VAL A 135 20.37 -14.35 -15.80
CA VAL A 135 21.31 -15.46 -15.61
C VAL A 135 21.37 -16.31 -16.88
N ALA A 136 22.57 -16.57 -17.38
CA ALA A 136 22.82 -17.44 -18.53
C ALA A 136 23.56 -18.72 -18.12
N ASN A 137 23.43 -19.79 -18.92
CA ASN A 137 24.26 -20.98 -18.78
C ASN A 137 25.20 -21.11 -20.00
N ARG A 138 26.50 -20.91 -19.81
CA ARG A 138 27.50 -21.11 -20.89
C ARG A 138 28.03 -22.54 -20.99
N GLY A 139 27.64 -23.42 -20.07
CA GLY A 139 28.11 -24.79 -20.06
C GLY A 139 27.43 -25.66 -21.12
N THR A 140 27.77 -26.95 -21.09
CA THR A 140 27.36 -27.92 -22.14
C THR A 140 26.20 -28.82 -21.73
N LEU A 141 25.81 -28.82 -20.45
CA LEU A 141 24.65 -29.52 -19.90
C LEU A 141 23.67 -28.55 -19.25
N VAL A 142 22.46 -29.04 -18.98
CA VAL A 142 21.44 -28.34 -18.20
C VAL A 142 21.97 -28.06 -16.79
N ALA A 143 21.91 -26.81 -16.36
CA ALA A 143 22.17 -26.43 -14.98
C ALA A 143 20.95 -26.79 -14.11
N PRO A 144 21.14 -27.41 -12.94
CA PRO A 144 20.06 -27.63 -11.98
C PRO A 144 19.56 -26.30 -11.44
N SER A 145 18.38 -26.30 -10.82
CA SER A 145 17.85 -25.11 -10.14
C SER A 145 18.87 -24.52 -9.15
N ALA A 146 18.96 -23.20 -9.14
CA ALA A 146 19.88 -22.44 -8.32
C ALA A 146 19.13 -21.29 -7.62
N GLN A 147 19.85 -20.52 -6.79
CA GLN A 147 19.31 -19.29 -6.22
C GLN A 147 20.07 -18.10 -6.78
N LEU A 148 19.35 -17.04 -7.13
CA LEU A 148 19.93 -15.73 -7.34
C LEU A 148 19.66 -14.89 -6.11
N ARG A 149 20.69 -14.23 -5.58
CA ARG A 149 20.54 -13.31 -4.44
C ARG A 149 20.96 -11.91 -4.85
N ILE A 150 20.13 -10.94 -4.49
CA ILE A 150 20.41 -9.52 -4.70
C ILE A 150 20.92 -8.91 -3.39
N PHE A 151 21.90 -8.05 -3.48
CA PHE A 151 22.42 -7.26 -2.36
C PHE A 151 22.64 -5.84 -2.82
N TRP A 152 22.64 -4.90 -1.88
CA TRP A 152 23.08 -3.54 -2.14
C TRP A 152 24.17 -3.12 -1.15
N ALA A 153 24.99 -2.16 -1.54
CA ALA A 153 25.99 -1.53 -0.67
C ALA A 153 26.22 -0.07 -1.10
N HIS A 154 26.72 0.76 -0.20
CA HIS A 154 27.21 2.08 -0.58
C HIS A 154 28.42 1.92 -1.52
N HIS A 155 28.40 2.57 -2.70
CA HIS A 155 29.47 2.40 -3.69
C HIS A 155 30.83 2.87 -3.17
N GLY A 156 30.85 3.81 -2.21
CA GLY A 156 32.06 4.28 -1.53
C GLY A 156 32.62 3.35 -0.44
N SER A 157 31.93 2.25 -0.11
CA SER A 157 32.42 1.26 0.86
C SER A 157 33.56 0.40 0.30
N PRO A 158 34.30 -0.33 1.14
CA PRO A 158 35.28 -1.32 0.68
C PRO A 158 34.70 -2.50 -0.13
N LEU A 159 33.36 -2.63 -0.18
CA LEU A 159 32.62 -3.69 -0.87
C LEU A 159 33.06 -5.11 -0.46
N LEU A 160 33.47 -5.29 0.79
CA LEU A 160 33.87 -6.56 1.37
C LEU A 160 32.64 -7.42 1.72
N PHE A 161 32.60 -8.64 1.19
CA PHE A 161 31.53 -9.59 1.50
C PHE A 161 31.86 -10.41 2.78
N PRO A 162 30.90 -10.60 3.72
CA PRO A 162 29.52 -10.11 3.69
C PRO A 162 29.31 -8.72 4.31
N ASP A 163 30.30 -8.15 5.01
CA ASP A 163 30.12 -7.05 5.96
C ASP A 163 29.51 -5.77 5.36
N ASP A 164 29.94 -5.39 4.15
CA ASP A 164 29.47 -4.18 3.47
C ASP A 164 28.15 -4.38 2.71
N TRP A 165 27.80 -5.63 2.40
CA TRP A 165 26.64 -5.97 1.56
C TRP A 165 25.38 -6.19 2.40
N LYS A 166 24.29 -5.51 2.05
CA LYS A 166 23.01 -5.52 2.77
C LYS A 166 21.95 -6.29 1.99
N SER A 167 21.09 -6.98 2.74
CA SER A 167 19.87 -7.64 2.24
C SER A 167 18.59 -6.99 2.77
N SER A 168 18.71 -5.99 3.65
CA SER A 168 17.58 -5.21 4.18
C SER A 168 17.01 -4.28 3.12
N GLY A 169 15.73 -3.93 3.23
CA GLY A 169 15.04 -3.11 2.22
C GLY A 169 14.71 -3.86 0.93
N LEU A 170 15.00 -5.16 0.84
CA LEU A 170 14.58 -6.03 -0.26
C LEU A 170 13.44 -6.94 0.21
N PHE A 171 12.41 -7.05 -0.62
CA PHE A 171 11.19 -7.76 -0.33
C PHE A 171 10.84 -8.68 -1.51
N ALA A 172 10.31 -9.85 -1.20
CA ALA A 172 9.60 -10.64 -2.19
C ALA A 172 8.37 -9.85 -2.62
N VAL A 173 7.96 -10.02 -3.87
CA VAL A 173 6.67 -9.54 -4.32
C VAL A 173 5.66 -10.68 -4.23
N ASP A 174 4.42 -10.36 -3.89
CA ASP A 174 3.32 -11.32 -4.00
C ASP A 174 2.77 -11.37 -5.44
N ALA A 175 1.68 -12.10 -5.65
CA ALA A 175 1.05 -12.23 -6.96
C ALA A 175 0.54 -10.89 -7.52
N ALA A 176 0.23 -9.92 -6.64
CA ALA A 176 -0.21 -8.57 -7.02
C ALA A 176 0.97 -7.58 -7.13
N PHE A 177 2.21 -8.10 -7.15
CA PHE A 177 3.44 -7.31 -7.12
C PHE A 177 3.59 -6.40 -5.89
N ALA A 178 2.78 -6.58 -4.86
CA ALA A 178 2.84 -5.81 -3.63
C ALA A 178 4.01 -6.27 -2.75
N LYS A 179 4.40 -5.40 -1.82
CA LYS A 179 5.48 -5.65 -0.86
C LYS A 179 5.13 -6.85 0.03
N GLY A 180 5.76 -7.99 -0.26
CA GLY A 180 5.66 -9.20 0.54
C GLY A 180 6.68 -9.25 1.67
N ALA A 181 7.01 -10.47 2.11
CA ALA A 181 7.99 -10.70 3.15
C ALA A 181 9.39 -10.22 2.74
N ALA A 182 10.17 -9.72 3.70
CA ALA A 182 11.57 -9.36 3.49
C ALA A 182 12.34 -10.56 2.88
N SER A 183 12.87 -10.36 1.68
CA SER A 183 13.57 -11.39 0.92
C SER A 183 14.47 -10.73 -0.12
N ASN A 184 15.65 -11.29 -0.30
CA ASN A 184 16.60 -10.87 -1.31
C ASN A 184 16.91 -11.99 -2.31
N THR A 185 16.07 -13.03 -2.36
CA THR A 185 16.35 -14.28 -3.08
C THR A 185 15.30 -14.54 -4.15
N LEU A 186 15.76 -14.91 -5.34
CA LEU A 186 14.97 -15.38 -6.48
C LEU A 186 15.39 -16.80 -6.85
N SER A 187 14.44 -17.61 -7.33
CA SER A 187 14.71 -18.99 -7.76
C SER A 187 15.11 -19.03 -9.22
N VAL A 188 16.31 -19.56 -9.52
CA VAL A 188 16.75 -19.83 -10.90
C VAL A 188 16.22 -21.21 -11.29
N PRO A 189 15.42 -21.35 -12.36
CA PRO A 189 14.95 -22.66 -12.83
C PRO A 189 16.10 -23.48 -13.43
N GLU A 190 15.81 -24.72 -13.83
CA GLU A 190 16.77 -25.48 -14.63
C GLU A 190 17.06 -24.74 -15.95
N LEU A 191 18.34 -24.59 -16.30
CA LEU A 191 18.74 -23.76 -17.43
C LEU A 191 19.54 -24.56 -18.45
N GLY A 192 19.02 -24.72 -19.67
CA GLY A 192 19.67 -25.48 -20.74
C GLY A 192 21.00 -24.86 -21.22
N PRO A 193 21.85 -25.61 -21.95
CA PRO A 193 23.08 -25.08 -22.53
C PRO A 193 22.82 -23.88 -23.43
N GLY A 194 23.50 -22.75 -23.19
CA GLY A 194 23.36 -21.50 -23.92
C GLY A 194 22.06 -20.74 -23.63
N ALA A 195 21.20 -21.23 -22.74
CA ALA A 195 19.97 -20.54 -22.39
C ALA A 195 20.24 -19.36 -21.44
N TYR A 196 19.36 -18.36 -21.49
CA TYR A 196 19.34 -17.18 -20.65
C TYR A 196 17.94 -17.04 -20.05
N VAL A 197 17.87 -16.63 -18.80
CA VAL A 197 16.62 -16.39 -18.08
C VAL A 197 16.70 -15.04 -17.38
N VAL A 198 15.59 -14.32 -17.37
CA VAL A 198 15.42 -13.12 -16.55
C VAL A 198 14.54 -13.49 -15.35
N LEU A 199 14.95 -13.00 -14.19
CA LEU A 199 14.37 -13.30 -12.89
C LEU A 199 13.95 -11.99 -12.22
N GLY A 200 12.87 -12.04 -11.46
CA GLY A 200 12.32 -10.91 -10.73
C GLY A 200 10.80 -10.79 -10.87
N PRO A 201 10.22 -9.72 -10.31
CA PRO A 201 10.94 -8.70 -9.55
C PRO A 201 11.22 -9.10 -8.10
N LEU A 202 12.24 -8.49 -7.52
CA LEU A 202 12.24 -8.17 -6.08
C LEU A 202 11.83 -6.72 -5.93
N LEU A 203 11.11 -6.39 -4.86
CA LEU A 203 10.87 -5.00 -4.50
C LEU A 203 12.03 -4.52 -3.63
N TRP A 204 12.60 -3.38 -3.99
CA TRP A 204 13.68 -2.72 -3.27
C TRP A 204 13.21 -1.36 -2.81
N GLU A 205 13.23 -1.12 -1.51
CA GLU A 205 13.12 0.19 -0.91
C GLU A 205 14.53 0.72 -0.68
N PRO A 206 15.06 1.52 -1.61
CA PRO A 206 16.41 2.06 -1.53
C PRO A 206 16.50 2.95 -0.29
N PRO A 207 17.55 2.80 0.53
CA PRO A 207 17.74 3.67 1.66
C PRO A 207 18.08 5.09 1.19
N ALA A 208 17.93 6.06 2.08
CA ALA A 208 18.51 7.38 1.86
C ALA A 208 20.04 7.26 1.65
N PRO A 209 20.64 8.20 0.89
CA PRO A 209 22.09 8.38 0.85
C PRO A 209 22.73 8.32 2.25
N ALA A 210 23.87 7.62 2.40
CA ALA A 210 24.57 7.42 3.67
C ALA A 210 24.98 8.73 4.36
N SER A 211 25.19 9.78 3.57
CA SER A 211 25.40 11.13 4.06
C SER A 211 24.08 11.89 3.95
N PRO A 212 23.53 12.41 5.07
CA PRO A 212 22.36 13.30 5.03
C PRO A 212 22.54 14.54 4.14
N ALA A 213 23.79 14.94 3.88
CA ALA A 213 24.13 16.06 2.99
C ALA A 213 24.25 15.68 1.50
N ALA A 214 24.10 14.41 1.14
CA ALA A 214 24.18 13.97 -0.25
C ALA A 214 22.75 13.90 -0.84
N ILE A 215 22.43 14.83 -1.75
CA ILE A 215 21.16 14.85 -2.52
C ILE A 215 20.97 13.59 -3.38
N SER A 216 22.06 12.90 -3.69
CA SER A 216 22.04 11.57 -4.31
C SER A 216 23.33 10.81 -4.02
N GLU A 217 23.25 9.48 -3.97
CA GLU A 217 24.40 8.59 -3.81
C GLU A 217 24.39 7.48 -4.85
N ASP A 218 25.57 7.16 -5.38
CA ASP A 218 25.76 5.94 -6.15
C ASP A 218 25.75 4.74 -5.19
N MET A 219 24.80 3.84 -5.36
CA MET A 219 24.73 2.56 -4.68
C MET A 219 25.17 1.43 -5.60
N ALA A 220 25.84 0.44 -5.04
CA ALA A 220 26.25 -0.77 -5.72
C ALA A 220 25.17 -1.84 -5.55
N LEU A 221 24.53 -2.27 -6.63
CA LEU A 221 23.61 -3.41 -6.65
C LEU A 221 24.33 -4.64 -7.18
N LEU A 222 24.32 -5.74 -6.41
CA LEU A 222 25.03 -6.98 -6.72
C LEU A 222 24.05 -8.13 -6.87
N ALA A 223 24.13 -8.82 -8.00
CA ALA A 223 23.51 -10.12 -8.21
C ALA A 223 24.54 -11.22 -7.90
N ARG A 224 24.13 -12.25 -7.16
CA ARG A 224 24.96 -13.42 -6.85
C ARG A 224 24.21 -14.72 -7.12
N VAL A 225 24.67 -15.47 -8.10
CA VAL A 225 24.18 -16.83 -8.38
C VAL A 225 24.82 -17.81 -7.37
N VAL A 226 23.98 -18.59 -6.71
CA VAL A 226 24.34 -19.61 -5.73
C VAL A 226 23.88 -20.97 -6.24
N ALA A 227 24.82 -21.74 -6.78
CA ALA A 227 24.58 -23.08 -7.32
C ALA A 227 25.54 -24.11 -6.68
N ALA A 228 25.03 -25.31 -6.39
CA ALA A 228 25.77 -26.32 -5.62
C ALA A 228 27.02 -26.88 -6.32
N PHE A 229 27.11 -26.78 -7.65
CA PHE A 229 28.22 -27.32 -8.45
C PHE A 229 28.87 -26.29 -9.37
N ASP A 230 28.61 -25.00 -9.16
CA ASP A 230 29.25 -23.90 -9.87
C ASP A 230 29.87 -22.93 -8.84
N PRO A 231 31.05 -23.27 -8.32
CA PRO A 231 31.61 -22.60 -7.16
C PRO A 231 32.26 -21.27 -7.52
N THR A 232 31.97 -20.26 -6.71
CA THR A 232 32.57 -18.93 -6.80
C THR A 232 34.05 -18.92 -6.43
N GLU A 233 34.94 -18.39 -7.28
CA GLU A 233 36.31 -18.10 -6.86
C GLU A 233 36.32 -16.98 -5.79
N THR A 234 37.25 -17.07 -4.83
CA THR A 234 37.32 -16.13 -3.72
C THR A 234 38.32 -15.01 -4.02
N GLY A 235 37.82 -13.77 -4.13
CA GLY A 235 38.58 -12.52 -4.19
C GLY A 235 38.16 -11.54 -3.07
N THR A 236 38.62 -10.30 -3.12
CA THR A 236 38.24 -9.23 -2.17
C THR A 236 37.74 -8.00 -2.91
N GLY A 237 36.71 -7.33 -2.39
CA GLY A 237 36.15 -6.12 -3.00
C GLY A 237 35.64 -6.37 -4.43
N THR A 238 35.82 -5.39 -5.32
CA THR A 238 35.39 -5.48 -6.73
C THR A 238 36.20 -6.48 -7.57
N ASP A 239 37.41 -6.85 -7.14
CA ASP A 239 38.19 -7.91 -7.80
C ASP A 239 37.46 -9.25 -7.74
N GLN A 240 36.69 -9.49 -6.67
CA GLN A 240 35.88 -10.71 -6.56
C GLN A 240 34.85 -10.83 -7.68
N ILE A 241 34.29 -9.71 -8.14
CA ILE A 241 33.26 -9.65 -9.17
C ILE A 241 33.87 -10.09 -10.50
N ARG A 242 35.03 -9.53 -10.85
CA ARG A 242 35.77 -9.92 -12.07
C ARG A 242 36.27 -11.35 -12.03
N LEU A 243 36.74 -11.78 -10.86
CA LEU A 243 37.23 -13.14 -10.66
C LEU A 243 36.10 -14.16 -10.63
N ASN A 244 34.82 -13.79 -10.74
CA ASN A 244 33.70 -14.72 -10.60
C ASN A 244 32.49 -14.29 -11.43
N ASN A 245 32.25 -15.00 -12.53
CA ASN A 245 31.15 -14.77 -13.45
C ASN A 245 29.76 -15.06 -12.84
N ASN A 246 29.69 -15.64 -11.64
CA ASN A 246 28.44 -15.84 -10.89
C ASN A 246 28.05 -14.57 -10.09
N LEU A 247 28.85 -13.51 -10.18
CA LEU A 247 28.56 -12.20 -9.63
C LEU A 247 28.37 -11.21 -10.76
N ALA A 248 27.43 -10.28 -10.59
CA ALA A 248 27.27 -9.15 -11.48
C ALA A 248 26.99 -7.90 -10.66
N LEU A 249 27.58 -6.78 -11.07
CA LEU A 249 27.46 -5.50 -10.38
C LEU A 249 26.91 -4.43 -11.29
N ARG A 250 25.98 -3.62 -10.77
CA ARG A 250 25.53 -2.40 -11.41
C ARG A 250 25.45 -1.27 -10.40
N THR A 251 25.99 -0.11 -10.77
CA THR A 251 25.82 1.11 -9.99
C THR A 251 24.45 1.72 -10.28
N VAL A 252 23.74 2.11 -9.21
CA VAL A 252 22.43 2.73 -9.23
C VAL A 252 22.52 4.06 -8.51
N ARG A 253 22.20 5.17 -9.18
CA ARG A 253 22.12 6.47 -8.51
C ARG A 253 20.77 6.57 -7.80
N VAL A 254 20.80 6.68 -6.47
CA VAL A 254 19.63 6.92 -5.63
C VAL A 254 19.60 8.41 -5.29
N SER A 255 18.61 9.15 -5.79
CA SER A 255 18.31 10.52 -5.38
C SER A 255 17.41 10.50 -4.16
N GLN A 256 17.46 11.52 -3.30
CA GLN A 256 16.28 11.82 -2.50
C GLN A 256 15.22 12.44 -3.43
N GLY A 257 13.92 12.23 -3.16
CA GLY A 257 12.86 12.97 -3.90
C GLY A 257 12.94 14.47 -3.53
N PRO A 258 11.93 15.30 -3.84
CA PRO A 258 11.76 16.57 -3.14
C PRO A 258 11.56 16.28 -1.65
N THR A 259 12.69 16.19 -0.98
CA THR A 259 12.79 15.98 0.42
C THR A 259 12.53 17.32 1.08
N PRO A 260 11.82 17.37 2.23
CA PRO A 260 11.64 18.62 2.97
C PRO A 260 12.95 19.19 3.54
N ILE A 261 14.06 18.44 3.42
CA ILE A 261 15.42 18.80 3.82
C ILE A 261 16.34 18.93 2.60
N GLY A 262 17.52 19.52 2.76
CA GLY A 262 18.46 19.85 1.68
C GLY A 262 18.09 21.15 0.97
N ASP A 263 18.74 21.36 -0.18
CA ASP A 263 18.44 22.48 -1.07
C ASP A 263 17.07 22.27 -1.71
N GLN A 264 16.25 23.32 -1.70
CA GLN A 264 14.89 23.33 -2.21
C GLN A 264 14.86 24.25 -3.43
N ASP A 265 15.07 23.68 -4.62
CA ASP A 265 15.00 24.40 -5.89
C ASP A 265 13.57 24.95 -6.08
N THR A 266 13.46 26.28 -6.00
CA THR A 266 12.16 26.95 -5.87
C THR A 266 11.98 28.01 -6.95
N LEU A 267 11.03 27.82 -7.86
CA LEU A 267 10.66 28.84 -8.84
C LEU A 267 9.84 29.94 -8.17
N VAL A 268 10.38 31.15 -8.12
CA VAL A 268 9.66 32.34 -7.67
C VAL A 268 9.17 33.11 -8.90
N LEU A 269 7.89 32.95 -9.22
CA LEU A 269 7.29 33.53 -10.42
C LEU A 269 6.42 34.73 -10.06
N ARG A 270 6.77 35.90 -10.58
CA ARG A 270 5.90 37.08 -10.50
C ARG A 270 4.74 36.94 -11.49
N VAL A 271 3.53 37.22 -11.03
CA VAL A 271 2.29 37.02 -11.79
C VAL A 271 1.44 38.28 -11.75
N ASN A 272 1.06 38.78 -12.93
CA ASN A 272 0.22 39.96 -13.05
C ASN A 272 -1.23 39.56 -13.30
N LEU A 273 -2.11 40.05 -12.44
CA LEU A 273 -3.54 40.09 -12.68
C LEU A 273 -3.86 41.25 -13.63
N PRO A 274 -4.72 41.04 -14.64
CA PRO A 274 -4.97 42.02 -15.70
C PRO A 274 -5.73 43.27 -15.24
N ASP A 275 -6.42 43.20 -14.10
CA ASP A 275 -7.21 44.29 -13.51
C ASP A 275 -6.46 45.08 -12.42
N VAL A 276 -5.27 44.63 -12.05
CA VAL A 276 -4.39 45.30 -11.09
C VAL A 276 -3.28 46.02 -11.83
N ALA A 277 -3.09 47.30 -11.53
CA ALA A 277 -2.11 48.13 -12.23
C ALA A 277 -0.69 47.90 -11.70
N GLY A 278 0.28 47.73 -12.61
CA GLY A 278 1.68 47.56 -12.27
C GLY A 278 2.05 46.09 -12.00
N ASP A 279 3.29 45.89 -11.57
CA ASP A 279 3.87 44.57 -11.29
C ASP A 279 4.26 44.49 -9.81
N ALA A 280 4.38 43.28 -9.28
CA ALA A 280 5.06 43.06 -8.01
C ALA A 280 6.52 43.54 -8.11
N ASP A 281 6.92 44.44 -7.19
CA ASP A 281 8.29 44.98 -7.16
C ASP A 281 9.29 43.85 -6.89
N PRO A 282 10.25 43.59 -7.80
CA PRO A 282 11.18 42.48 -7.63
C PRO A 282 12.11 42.65 -6.42
N GLY A 283 12.38 43.88 -5.97
CA GLY A 283 13.15 44.15 -4.76
C GLY A 283 12.40 43.73 -3.50
N THR A 284 11.11 44.07 -3.42
CA THR A 284 10.23 43.61 -2.33
C THR A 284 10.10 42.09 -2.31
N VAL A 285 9.88 41.47 -3.48
CA VAL A 285 9.76 40.01 -3.58
C VAL A 285 11.04 39.30 -3.16
N SER A 286 12.20 39.72 -3.68
CA SER A 286 13.49 39.12 -3.29
C SER A 286 13.76 39.28 -1.79
N ALA A 287 13.55 40.47 -1.23
CA ALA A 287 13.72 40.69 0.21
C ALA A 287 12.82 39.77 1.06
N ARG A 288 11.58 39.53 0.63
CA ARG A 288 10.68 38.63 1.37
C ARG A 288 11.08 37.16 1.27
N ILE A 289 11.57 36.73 0.10
CA ILE A 289 12.10 35.37 -0.07
C ILE A 289 13.39 35.17 0.75
N ASP A 290 14.25 36.20 0.86
CA ASP A 290 15.43 36.15 1.74
C ASP A 290 15.03 35.97 3.22
N GLU A 291 13.99 36.69 3.67
CA GLU A 291 13.44 36.54 5.02
C GLU A 291 12.81 35.15 5.24
N LEU A 292 12.08 34.63 4.25
CA LEU A 292 11.53 33.27 4.27
C LEU A 292 12.64 32.22 4.36
N SER A 293 13.70 32.37 3.56
CA SER A 293 14.86 31.48 3.58
C SER A 293 15.56 31.49 4.95
N ALA A 294 15.67 32.66 5.60
CA ALA A 294 16.18 32.76 6.96
C ALA A 294 15.27 32.04 7.98
N TRP A 295 13.96 32.23 7.89
CA TRP A 295 12.99 31.55 8.76
C TRP A 295 13.03 30.03 8.60
N VAL A 296 13.00 29.51 7.35
CA VAL A 296 13.06 28.07 7.07
C VAL A 296 14.37 27.47 7.57
N SER A 297 15.49 28.14 7.34
CA SER A 297 16.80 27.70 7.84
C SER A 297 16.82 27.64 9.37
N GLU A 298 16.24 28.62 10.07
CA GLU A 298 16.15 28.60 11.53
C GLU A 298 15.20 27.49 12.04
N ALA A 299 13.98 27.42 11.50
CA ALA A 299 12.94 26.46 11.88
C ALA A 299 13.38 25.00 11.65
N SER A 300 14.08 24.74 10.55
CA SER A 300 14.62 23.42 10.18
C SER A 300 15.98 23.10 10.79
N TYR A 301 16.53 24.00 11.62
CA TYR A 301 17.86 23.88 12.19
C TYR A 301 19.01 23.78 11.17
N GLY A 302 18.81 24.40 10.01
CA GLY A 302 19.70 24.38 8.85
C GLY A 302 19.60 23.08 8.05
N ALA A 303 18.59 22.24 8.29
CA ALA A 303 18.37 21.07 7.45
C ALA A 303 17.79 21.45 6.08
N THR A 304 17.16 22.62 5.94
CA THR A 304 16.47 23.03 4.71
C THR A 304 16.93 24.41 4.26
N SER A 305 17.22 24.56 2.98
CA SER A 305 17.64 25.80 2.33
C SER A 305 16.79 26.06 1.09
N ILE A 306 16.29 27.28 0.91
CA ILE A 306 15.59 27.66 -0.34
C ILE A 306 16.62 28.16 -1.35
N ASP A 307 16.65 27.57 -2.55
CA ASP A 307 17.39 28.09 -3.71
C ASP A 307 16.41 28.71 -4.73
N PRO A 308 16.22 30.05 -4.70
CA PRO A 308 15.17 30.68 -5.49
C PRO A 308 15.59 31.00 -6.92
N LEU A 309 14.82 30.49 -7.89
CA LEU A 309 14.89 30.87 -9.29
C LEU A 309 13.82 31.93 -9.61
N TYR A 310 14.21 33.20 -9.72
CA TYR A 310 13.26 34.28 -10.03
C TYR A 310 12.91 34.35 -11.52
N ARG A 311 11.61 34.44 -11.85
CA ARG A 311 11.07 34.61 -13.21
C ARG A 311 9.88 35.58 -13.27
N GLY A 312 9.46 35.90 -14.49
CA GLY A 312 8.31 36.75 -14.78
C GLY A 312 8.63 38.27 -14.82
N PRO A 313 7.59 39.13 -14.92
CA PRO A 313 6.20 38.76 -14.73
C PRO A 313 5.58 38.01 -15.93
N VAL A 314 4.70 37.05 -15.64
CA VAL A 314 3.71 36.55 -16.61
C VAL A 314 2.37 37.25 -16.36
N THR A 315 1.57 37.47 -17.39
CA THR A 315 0.25 38.14 -17.24
C THR A 315 -0.86 37.14 -17.50
N LEU A 316 -1.71 36.96 -16.50
CA LEU A 316 -2.88 36.09 -16.59
C LEU A 316 -3.96 36.69 -17.49
N ALA A 317 -4.78 35.83 -18.09
CA ALA A 317 -5.91 36.20 -18.92
C ALA A 317 -7.10 36.71 -18.11
N HIS A 318 -7.20 36.31 -16.83
CA HIS A 318 -8.35 36.58 -15.98
C HIS A 318 -7.97 37.29 -14.66
N PRO A 319 -8.88 38.12 -14.10
CA PRO A 319 -8.70 38.74 -12.78
C PRO A 319 -8.81 37.73 -11.64
N LEU A 320 -8.38 38.07 -10.42
CA LEU A 320 -8.36 37.14 -9.28
C LEU A 320 -9.75 36.55 -8.97
N ALA A 321 -10.79 37.39 -9.06
CA ALA A 321 -12.18 36.98 -8.83
C ALA A 321 -12.68 35.86 -9.76
N PHE A 322 -12.03 35.63 -10.90
CA PHE A 322 -12.32 34.47 -11.75
C PHE A 322 -11.85 33.17 -11.08
N TYR A 323 -10.62 33.14 -10.58
CA TYR A 323 -10.03 31.96 -9.93
C TYR A 323 -10.63 31.67 -8.55
N GLU A 324 -11.22 32.68 -7.91
CA GLU A 324 -11.96 32.56 -6.65
C GLU A 324 -13.46 32.27 -6.83
N ALA A 325 -13.91 32.06 -8.08
CA ALA A 325 -15.26 31.58 -8.32
C ALA A 325 -15.48 30.22 -7.67
N ALA A 326 -16.70 29.93 -7.22
CA ALA A 326 -17.01 28.73 -6.45
C ALA A 326 -16.69 27.41 -7.18
N GLU A 327 -16.54 27.42 -8.51
CA GLU A 327 -16.17 26.27 -9.33
C GLU A 327 -14.66 26.10 -9.58
N LEU A 328 -13.83 27.05 -9.11
CA LEU A 328 -12.38 27.11 -9.29
C LEU A 328 -11.67 27.26 -7.93
N HIS A 329 -10.36 27.02 -7.91
CA HIS A 329 -9.52 27.26 -6.75
C HIS A 329 -8.14 27.81 -7.19
N PRO A 330 -7.66 28.94 -6.64
CA PRO A 330 -6.42 29.56 -7.11
C PRO A 330 -5.21 28.61 -7.10
N ALA A 331 -5.05 27.76 -6.07
CA ALA A 331 -3.93 26.82 -6.00
C ALA A 331 -3.87 25.83 -7.18
N VAL A 332 -4.97 25.63 -7.93
CA VAL A 332 -5.02 24.77 -9.12
C VAL A 332 -5.03 25.62 -10.38
N GLU A 333 -6.13 26.33 -10.68
CA GLU A 333 -6.31 26.92 -12.01
C GLU A 333 -5.43 28.14 -12.27
N LEU A 334 -5.18 28.98 -11.25
CA LEU A 334 -4.26 30.12 -11.39
C LEU A 334 -2.84 29.60 -11.60
N ALA A 335 -2.45 28.58 -10.84
CA ALA A 335 -1.13 27.95 -10.92
C ALA A 335 -0.90 27.25 -12.27
N GLU A 336 -1.86 26.47 -12.78
CA GLU A 336 -1.77 25.84 -14.10
C GLU A 336 -1.60 26.88 -15.22
N GLU A 337 -2.36 27.98 -15.19
CA GLU A 337 -2.21 29.05 -16.18
C GLU A 337 -0.85 29.74 -16.08
N ALA A 338 -0.42 30.12 -14.87
CA ALA A 338 0.87 30.78 -14.65
C ALA A 338 2.05 29.91 -15.10
N LEU A 339 2.04 28.62 -14.75
CA LEU A 339 3.05 27.65 -15.17
C LEU A 339 3.02 27.43 -16.69
N GLY A 340 1.84 27.31 -17.28
CA GLY A 340 1.68 27.20 -18.73
C GLY A 340 2.30 28.38 -19.48
N LEU A 341 2.07 29.61 -18.99
CA LEU A 341 2.66 30.83 -19.54
C LEU A 341 4.19 30.88 -19.35
N ALA A 342 4.69 30.50 -18.17
CA ALA A 342 6.13 30.45 -17.89
C ALA A 342 6.83 29.45 -18.83
N ILE A 343 6.31 28.24 -18.96
CA ILE A 343 6.85 27.18 -19.83
C ILE A 343 6.75 27.57 -21.31
N ALA A 344 5.68 28.24 -21.72
CA ALA A 344 5.58 28.75 -23.09
C ALA A 344 6.68 29.79 -23.39
N SER A 345 7.12 30.55 -22.39
CA SER A 345 8.20 31.53 -22.53
C SER A 345 9.60 30.91 -22.43
N GLU A 346 9.77 29.93 -21.56
CA GLU A 346 11.03 29.23 -21.25
C GLU A 346 10.72 27.74 -21.02
N PRO A 347 10.78 26.89 -22.07
CA PRO A 347 10.33 25.50 -21.98
C PRO A 347 11.03 24.63 -20.93
N ALA A 348 12.25 25.02 -20.54
CA ALA A 348 13.08 24.32 -19.55
C ALA A 348 13.08 25.03 -18.19
N VAL A 349 12.11 25.92 -17.90
CA VAL A 349 12.09 26.69 -16.64
C VAL A 349 11.94 25.83 -15.39
N LEU A 350 11.42 24.62 -15.55
CA LEU A 350 11.30 23.63 -14.48
C LEU A 350 12.46 22.62 -14.46
N ASP A 351 13.30 22.64 -15.49
CA ASP A 351 14.44 21.74 -15.59
C ASP A 351 15.65 22.41 -14.91
N GLY A 352 16.40 21.65 -14.12
CA GLY A 352 17.55 22.12 -13.38
C GLY A 352 18.75 22.52 -14.26
N PRO A 353 19.81 23.07 -13.67
CA PRO A 353 21.03 23.43 -14.41
C PRO A 353 21.75 22.23 -15.03
N THR A 354 21.47 21.01 -14.58
CA THR A 354 22.02 19.77 -15.13
C THR A 354 20.91 18.85 -15.66
N ALA A 355 21.28 17.67 -16.15
CA ALA A 355 20.31 16.65 -16.55
C ALA A 355 19.94 15.72 -15.37
N ALA A 356 20.34 16.06 -14.14
CA ALA A 356 20.13 15.24 -12.96
C ALA A 356 18.79 15.63 -12.32
N PRO A 357 17.80 14.73 -12.20
CA PRO A 357 16.47 15.10 -11.71
C PRO A 357 16.37 15.70 -10.30
N GLY A 358 17.48 15.72 -9.54
CA GLY A 358 17.52 16.28 -8.19
C GLY A 358 17.89 17.76 -8.14
N ASP A 359 18.09 18.43 -9.28
CA ASP A 359 18.20 19.89 -9.37
C ASP A 359 17.05 20.54 -10.15
N ASP A 360 16.02 19.75 -10.49
CA ASP A 360 14.79 20.22 -11.13
C ASP A 360 13.92 20.99 -10.12
N ILE A 361 13.07 21.89 -10.63
CA ILE A 361 12.16 22.66 -9.79
C ILE A 361 11.02 21.77 -9.32
N ASP A 362 10.95 21.55 -8.01
CA ASP A 362 9.85 20.83 -7.36
C ASP A 362 8.88 21.77 -6.62
N ARG A 363 9.28 23.04 -6.39
CA ARG A 363 8.53 24.02 -5.59
C ARG A 363 8.32 25.32 -6.32
N VAL A 364 7.15 25.92 -6.17
CA VAL A 364 6.79 27.15 -6.87
C VAL A 364 6.13 28.14 -5.90
N ILE A 365 6.62 29.37 -5.90
CA ILE A 365 6.00 30.49 -5.20
C ILE A 365 5.53 31.49 -6.25
N LEU A 366 4.20 31.63 -6.39
CA LEU A 366 3.58 32.62 -7.25
C LEU A 366 3.35 33.89 -6.46
N VAL A 367 3.87 35.03 -6.94
CA VAL A 367 3.67 36.32 -6.28
C VAL A 367 2.85 37.25 -7.16
N LEU A 368 1.62 37.54 -6.71
CA LEU A 368 0.67 38.37 -7.43
C LEU A 368 1.10 39.85 -7.41
N ASN A 369 0.65 40.64 -8.39
CA ASN A 369 0.84 42.10 -8.39
C ASN A 369 -0.16 42.86 -7.48
N ASP A 370 -1.08 42.16 -6.81
CA ASP A 370 -2.07 42.77 -5.93
C ASP A 370 -1.55 42.97 -4.50
N SER A 371 -1.19 44.20 -4.17
CA SER A 371 -0.77 44.62 -2.84
C SER A 371 -1.84 44.47 -1.74
N ALA A 372 -3.11 44.30 -2.10
CA ALA A 372 -4.22 44.12 -1.17
C ALA A 372 -4.52 42.64 -0.89
N PHE A 373 -3.90 41.71 -1.63
CA PHE A 373 -3.96 40.29 -1.31
C PHE A 373 -3.14 40.03 -0.04
N ASP A 374 -3.82 39.66 1.05
CA ASP A 374 -3.31 39.57 2.43
C ASP A 374 -3.42 38.16 3.04
N ARG A 375 -3.68 37.16 2.20
CA ARG A 375 -3.78 35.74 2.53
C ARG A 375 -2.83 34.92 1.65
N ASP A 376 -2.79 33.62 1.82
CA ASP A 376 -2.13 32.69 0.91
C ASP A 376 -3.06 31.59 0.41
N TYR A 377 -2.56 30.84 -0.56
CA TYR A 377 -3.09 29.54 -0.96
C TYR A 377 -1.92 28.60 -1.18
N ALA A 378 -1.99 27.36 -0.71
CA ALA A 378 -0.90 26.40 -0.91
C ALA A 378 -1.38 24.98 -1.12
N THR A 379 -0.62 24.18 -1.87
CA THR A 379 -0.79 22.72 -1.89
C THR A 379 0.01 22.09 -0.75
N THR A 380 -0.61 21.17 -0.01
CA THR A 380 0.14 20.34 0.94
C THR A 380 0.87 19.24 0.17
N GLY A 381 2.20 19.36 0.07
CA GLY A 381 3.03 18.47 -0.74
C GLY A 381 2.83 18.65 -2.25
N LEU A 382 3.18 17.60 -3.01
CA LEU A 382 3.17 17.62 -4.47
C LEU A 382 1.75 17.48 -5.06
N TRP A 383 1.44 18.33 -6.04
CA TRP A 383 0.22 18.30 -6.82
C TRP A 383 0.53 18.11 -8.32
N PRO A 384 -0.22 17.28 -9.05
CA PRO A 384 -0.04 17.12 -10.49
C PRO A 384 -0.63 18.32 -11.25
N TYR A 385 0.25 19.11 -11.87
CA TYR A 385 -0.12 20.22 -12.75
C TYR A 385 -0.05 19.79 -14.21
N THR A 386 -1.11 20.10 -14.97
CA THR A 386 -1.09 19.88 -16.42
C THR A 386 -0.31 21.01 -17.09
N THR A 387 0.85 20.70 -17.66
CA THR A 387 1.67 21.68 -18.38
C THR A 387 1.68 21.40 -19.89
N PRO A 388 2.11 22.36 -20.74
CA PRO A 388 2.29 22.14 -22.17
C PRO A 388 3.26 20.99 -22.53
N THR A 389 4.13 20.60 -21.59
CA THR A 389 5.13 19.53 -21.76
C THR A 389 4.72 18.19 -21.13
N GLY A 390 3.51 18.11 -20.59
CA GLY A 390 2.98 16.95 -19.86
C GLY A 390 2.67 17.28 -18.39
N ILE A 391 2.40 16.26 -17.60
CA ILE A 391 2.12 16.42 -16.16
C ILE A 391 3.44 16.64 -15.42
N ARG A 392 3.44 17.57 -14.46
CA ARG A 392 4.53 17.81 -13.50
C ARG A 392 3.97 17.75 -12.09
N PHE A 393 4.69 17.11 -11.17
CA PHE A 393 4.32 17.06 -9.76
C PHE A 393 5.09 18.15 -9.03
N LEU A 394 4.40 19.19 -8.57
CA LEU A 394 5.00 20.38 -7.96
C LEU A 394 4.23 20.72 -6.69
N SER A 395 4.88 21.32 -5.71
CA SER A 395 4.18 22.06 -4.66
C SER A 395 4.08 23.54 -5.05
N VAL A 396 2.94 24.16 -4.81
CA VAL A 396 2.72 25.58 -5.16
C VAL A 396 2.16 26.34 -3.98
N SER A 397 2.64 27.55 -3.76
CA SER A 397 1.97 28.56 -2.92
C SER A 397 1.77 29.87 -3.68
N ILE A 398 0.68 30.57 -3.39
CA ILE A 398 0.31 31.86 -3.98
C ILE A 398 0.33 32.92 -2.89
N GLN A 399 1.02 34.02 -3.16
CA GLN A 399 1.33 35.06 -2.20
C GLN A 399 1.07 36.46 -2.77
N GLY A 400 0.72 37.39 -1.87
CA GLY A 400 0.69 38.82 -2.16
C GLY A 400 2.09 39.41 -2.02
N PRO A 401 2.41 40.50 -2.75
CA PRO A 401 3.74 41.11 -2.69
C PRO A 401 4.02 41.77 -1.34
N ASN A 402 2.97 42.09 -0.57
CA ASN A 402 3.05 42.70 0.74
C ASN A 402 2.72 41.74 1.90
N ASN A 403 2.46 40.46 1.62
CA ASN A 403 2.21 39.48 2.68
C ASN A 403 3.36 39.51 3.69
N PRO A 404 3.05 39.45 4.99
CA PRO A 404 4.08 39.41 6.03
C PRO A 404 4.78 38.04 6.00
N LEU A 405 5.96 37.97 6.61
CA LEU A 405 6.76 36.73 6.68
C LEU A 405 5.98 35.50 7.17
N PRO A 406 5.13 35.56 8.21
CA PRO A 406 4.33 34.41 8.65
C PRO A 406 3.47 33.80 7.55
N VAL A 407 2.82 34.61 6.71
CA VAL A 407 1.97 34.11 5.61
C VAL A 407 2.79 33.44 4.50
N PHE A 408 4.02 33.93 4.25
CA PHE A 408 4.97 33.23 3.36
C PHE A 408 5.48 31.92 3.98
N ALA A 409 5.73 31.91 5.29
CA ALA A 409 6.21 30.75 6.03
C ALA A 409 5.15 29.65 6.07
N HIS A 410 3.90 29.99 6.34
CA HIS A 410 2.73 29.10 6.31
C HIS A 410 2.57 28.41 4.94
N GLY A 411 2.47 29.20 3.87
CA GLY A 411 2.32 28.65 2.52
C GLY A 411 3.51 27.78 2.09
N PHE A 412 4.74 28.11 2.50
CA PHE A 412 5.90 27.25 2.24
C PHE A 412 5.93 25.99 3.12
N ALA A 413 5.48 26.08 4.38
CA ALA A 413 5.38 24.95 5.28
C ALA A 413 4.46 23.86 4.70
N HIS A 414 3.33 24.23 4.08
CA HIS A 414 2.51 23.28 3.32
C HIS A 414 3.27 22.61 2.18
N GLN A 415 4.09 23.35 1.43
CA GLN A 415 4.89 22.78 0.34
C GLN A 415 5.89 21.72 0.80
N VAL A 416 6.34 21.78 2.06
CA VAL A 416 7.23 20.79 2.67
C VAL A 416 6.49 19.74 3.51
N GLY A 417 5.15 19.70 3.42
CA GLY A 417 4.31 18.66 3.99
C GLY A 417 3.77 18.92 5.40
N LEU A 418 3.89 20.16 5.92
CA LEU A 418 3.23 20.53 7.17
C LEU A 418 1.73 20.72 6.94
N GLU A 419 0.96 20.39 7.98
CA GLU A 419 -0.50 20.33 7.96
C GLU A 419 -1.13 21.45 8.79
N ASP A 420 -2.32 21.90 8.38
CA ASP A 420 -3.11 22.84 9.17
C ASP A 420 -3.56 22.26 10.50
N LEU A 421 -3.23 22.99 11.57
CA LEU A 421 -3.61 22.66 12.94
C LEU A 421 -4.85 23.43 13.42
N TYR A 422 -5.21 24.52 12.75
CA TYR A 422 -6.42 25.28 13.06
C TYR A 422 -7.68 24.59 12.52
N ILE A 423 -8.83 24.95 13.08
CA ILE A 423 -10.11 24.37 12.67
C ILE A 423 -10.60 25.13 11.44
N HIS A 424 -10.78 24.41 10.33
CA HIS A 424 -11.25 24.99 9.07
C HIS A 424 -12.73 25.43 9.13
N GLU A 425 -13.11 26.30 8.21
CA GLU A 425 -14.49 26.73 8.04
C GLU A 425 -15.43 25.52 7.87
N ASN A 426 -16.53 25.50 8.62
CA ASN A 426 -17.55 24.44 8.71
C ASN A 426 -17.20 23.21 9.54
N VAL A 427 -16.04 23.15 10.21
CA VAL A 427 -15.78 22.14 11.25
C VAL A 427 -16.24 22.70 12.60
N THR A 428 -17.22 22.05 13.24
CA THR A 428 -17.65 22.44 14.59
C THR A 428 -16.83 21.65 15.61
N PHE A 429 -16.00 22.33 16.38
CA PHE A 429 -15.22 21.72 17.46
C PHE A 429 -15.57 22.35 18.80
N PRO A 430 -15.65 21.58 19.92
CA PRO A 430 -16.03 22.10 21.22
C PRO A 430 -15.07 23.16 21.81
N LYS A 431 -13.84 23.22 21.30
CA LYS A 431 -12.82 24.21 21.69
C LYS A 431 -12.40 25.04 20.47
N PRO A 432 -12.65 26.36 20.45
CA PRO A 432 -12.27 27.18 19.30
C PRO A 432 -10.75 27.40 19.17
N HIS A 433 -10.00 27.19 20.26
CA HIS A 433 -8.56 27.41 20.39
C HIS A 433 -7.87 26.09 20.70
N VAL A 434 -7.16 25.52 19.72
CA VAL A 434 -6.55 24.18 19.82
C VAL A 434 -5.03 24.21 19.99
N VAL A 435 -4.34 25.11 19.27
CA VAL A 435 -2.88 25.29 19.32
C VAL A 435 -2.49 26.78 19.22
N ASP A 436 -3.18 27.58 18.41
CA ASP A 436 -3.00 29.04 18.25
C ASP A 436 -1.54 29.51 18.13
N GLY A 437 -1.11 30.52 18.91
CA GLY A 437 0.17 31.21 18.77
C GLY A 437 1.41 30.38 19.11
N TRP A 438 1.27 29.07 19.30
CA TRP A 438 2.37 28.14 19.52
C TRP A 438 2.90 27.49 18.22
N ASP A 439 2.18 27.62 17.10
CA ASP A 439 2.57 27.07 15.79
C ASP A 439 2.05 27.97 14.67
N ASP A 440 2.88 28.29 13.67
CA ASP A 440 2.45 29.06 12.50
C ASP A 440 1.36 28.33 11.68
N MET A 441 1.37 26.98 11.70
CA MET A 441 0.32 26.14 11.09
C MET A 441 -0.98 26.13 11.89
N ALA A 442 -0.99 26.70 13.10
CA ALA A 442 -2.19 26.92 13.89
C ALA A 442 -2.65 28.37 13.86
N ARG A 443 -1.75 29.33 13.59
CA ARG A 443 -2.08 30.74 13.44
C ARG A 443 -1.10 31.44 12.49
N PRO A 444 -1.42 31.50 11.18
CA PRO A 444 -0.52 31.94 10.09
C PRO A 444 -0.16 33.44 10.08
N GLU A 445 -0.44 34.14 11.18
CA GLU A 445 -0.11 35.55 11.39
C GLU A 445 1.03 35.74 12.42
N THR A 446 1.44 34.67 13.11
CA THR A 446 2.37 34.77 14.24
C THR A 446 3.81 34.55 13.84
N GLY A 447 4.09 33.59 12.95
CA GLY A 447 5.45 33.22 12.55
C GLY A 447 6.19 32.39 13.60
N ALA A 448 5.48 31.84 14.60
CA ALA A 448 6.06 30.94 15.59
C ALA A 448 6.67 29.71 14.91
N HIS A 449 7.75 29.13 15.45
CA HIS A 449 8.21 27.87 14.86
C HIS A 449 7.15 26.78 14.97
N PRO A 450 7.10 25.84 14.01
CA PRO A 450 6.23 24.69 14.12
C PRO A 450 6.54 23.84 15.36
N LEU A 451 5.51 23.18 15.91
CA LEU A 451 5.66 22.17 16.94
C LEU A 451 6.63 21.07 16.47
N THR A 452 7.28 20.40 17.42
CA THR A 452 8.24 19.32 17.13
C THR A 452 7.62 18.20 16.30
N TRP A 453 6.35 17.88 16.53
CA TRP A 453 5.59 16.93 15.70
C TRP A 453 5.49 17.40 14.24
N SER A 454 5.08 18.65 14.01
CA SER A 454 4.98 19.27 12.68
C SER A 454 6.35 19.30 11.98
N LYS A 455 7.42 19.66 12.71
CA LYS A 455 8.80 19.63 12.20
C LYS A 455 9.24 18.22 11.79
N GLU A 456 8.80 17.18 12.50
CA GLU A 456 9.15 15.80 12.17
C GLU A 456 8.36 15.26 10.96
N LEU A 457 7.18 15.79 10.63
CA LEU A 457 6.53 15.50 9.34
C LEU A 457 7.46 15.88 8.17
N ALA A 458 8.18 17.00 8.30
CA ALA A 458 9.22 17.42 7.38
C ALA A 458 10.62 16.82 7.68
N THR A 459 10.74 15.87 8.62
CA THR A 459 12.04 15.28 9.01
C THR A 459 13.07 16.34 9.46
N TRP A 460 12.66 17.55 9.83
CA TRP A 460 13.56 18.64 10.20
C TRP A 460 14.29 18.36 11.51
N VAL A 461 13.70 17.60 12.42
CA VAL A 461 14.33 17.27 13.70
C VAL A 461 15.39 16.19 13.49
N THR A 462 14.98 15.02 13.02
CA THR A 462 15.88 13.87 12.84
C THR A 462 16.89 14.10 11.71
N GLY A 463 16.48 14.70 10.59
CA GLY A 463 17.35 15.04 9.46
C GLY A 463 18.46 16.02 9.83
N ALA A 464 18.19 16.93 10.76
CA ALA A 464 19.19 17.84 11.31
C ALA A 464 20.00 17.23 12.47
N ASN A 465 19.89 15.93 12.74
CA ASN A 465 20.58 15.22 13.83
C ASN A 465 20.20 15.72 15.24
N ARG A 466 18.95 16.19 15.44
CA ARG A 466 18.36 16.42 16.78
C ARG A 466 17.62 15.15 17.19
N LYS A 467 17.39 14.98 18.49
CA LYS A 467 16.79 13.75 19.03
C LYS A 467 15.32 13.95 19.39
N ILE A 468 14.51 13.00 18.95
CA ILE A 468 13.20 12.71 19.52
C ILE A 468 13.36 11.46 20.38
N THR A 469 13.00 11.56 21.65
CA THR A 469 12.94 10.37 22.52
C THR A 469 11.59 9.71 22.32
N TYR A 470 11.52 8.62 21.57
CA TYR A 470 10.30 7.83 21.43
C TYR A 470 10.17 6.83 22.59
N ILE A 471 9.01 6.86 23.25
CA ILE A 471 8.65 5.95 24.35
C ILE A 471 7.42 5.15 23.87
N PRO A 472 7.58 3.85 23.54
CA PRO A 472 6.44 3.02 23.14
C PRO A 472 5.52 2.76 24.35
N ARG A 473 4.22 2.53 24.08
CA ARG A 473 3.24 2.18 25.12
C ARG A 473 3.71 0.93 25.90
N PRO A 474 3.94 1.03 27.23
CA PRO A 474 4.27 -0.14 28.02
C PRO A 474 3.07 -1.07 28.19
N ALA A 475 3.33 -2.36 28.40
CA ALA A 475 2.28 -3.26 28.88
C ALA A 475 1.83 -2.80 30.29
N PRO A 476 0.53 -2.93 30.66
CA PRO A 476 0.04 -2.59 32.00
C PRO A 476 0.81 -3.28 33.13
N THR A 477 1.36 -4.47 32.85
CA THR A 477 2.18 -5.25 33.79
C THR A 477 3.63 -4.77 33.93
N ALA A 478 4.08 -3.86 33.09
CA ALA A 478 5.45 -3.36 33.04
C ALA A 478 5.47 -1.82 32.91
N PRO A 479 4.92 -1.09 33.89
CA PRO A 479 4.86 0.36 33.84
C PRO A 479 6.26 0.98 33.78
N ILE A 480 6.35 2.12 33.11
CA ILE A 480 7.57 2.93 33.05
C ILE A 480 7.54 3.88 34.26
N ASN A 481 8.64 3.88 35.02
CA ASN A 481 8.90 4.95 35.98
C ASN A 481 10.08 5.74 35.43
N GLY A 482 9.84 6.99 35.08
CA GLY A 482 10.80 7.81 34.36
C GLY A 482 11.98 8.19 35.24
N ALA A 483 13.14 8.41 34.62
CA ALA A 483 14.20 9.19 35.23
C ALA A 483 14.19 10.59 34.62
N PRO A 484 14.69 11.62 35.33
CA PRO A 484 14.85 12.95 34.76
C PRO A 484 15.67 12.91 33.47
N MET A 485 15.10 13.45 32.38
CA MET A 485 15.73 13.56 31.07
C MET A 485 15.75 15.02 30.59
N PRO A 486 16.80 15.43 29.84
CA PRO A 486 16.89 16.79 29.33
C PRO A 486 15.94 17.00 28.15
N LEU A 487 15.32 18.17 28.11
CA LEU A 487 14.48 18.67 27.03
C LEU A 487 14.87 20.12 26.73
N VAL A 488 15.50 20.35 25.58
CA VAL A 488 16.01 21.66 25.15
C VAL A 488 14.93 22.41 24.38
N PHE A 489 14.99 23.74 24.34
CA PHE A 489 14.02 24.54 23.59
C PHE A 489 14.00 24.19 22.10
N ASN A 490 12.77 24.10 21.55
CA ASN A 490 12.48 23.78 20.16
C ASN A 490 13.32 24.62 19.20
N SER A 491 13.47 25.93 19.40
CA SER A 491 14.16 26.81 18.46
C SER A 491 15.70 26.78 18.53
N SER A 492 16.31 26.27 19.60
CA SER A 492 17.76 26.41 19.86
C SER A 492 18.53 25.10 20.04
N ALA A 493 17.86 23.96 19.83
CA ALA A 493 18.46 22.64 19.99
C ALA A 493 19.67 22.41 19.07
N LEU A 494 20.78 21.98 19.68
CA LEU A 494 21.99 21.58 18.97
C LEU A 494 21.93 20.10 18.56
N ALA A 495 22.80 19.72 17.64
CA ALA A 495 22.92 18.32 17.20
C ALA A 495 23.17 17.38 18.39
N GLY A 496 22.38 16.32 18.48
CA GLY A 496 22.43 15.30 19.52
C GLY A 496 21.63 15.60 20.79
N GLU A 497 21.06 16.80 20.91
CA GLU A 497 20.18 17.20 22.02
C GLU A 497 18.73 16.75 21.79
N THR A 498 18.01 16.48 22.88
CA THR A 498 16.60 16.08 22.84
C THR A 498 15.72 17.33 22.78
N VAL A 499 14.93 17.44 21.72
CA VAL A 499 14.02 18.58 21.49
C VAL A 499 12.55 18.22 21.73
N GLY A 500 12.21 16.93 21.64
CA GLY A 500 10.88 16.43 21.95
C GLY A 500 10.89 15.00 22.49
N VAL A 501 9.83 14.66 23.21
CA VAL A 501 9.53 13.30 23.66
C VAL A 501 8.19 12.90 23.09
N ALA A 502 8.16 11.78 22.37
CA ALA A 502 6.97 11.23 21.73
C ALA A 502 6.55 9.94 22.45
N LEU A 503 5.37 9.92 23.05
CA LEU A 503 4.79 8.73 23.67
C LEU A 503 3.80 8.11 22.68
N GLY A 504 4.09 6.90 22.20
CA GLY A 504 3.21 6.20 21.26
C GLY A 504 2.07 5.51 21.97
N LEU A 505 0.82 5.81 21.62
CA LEU A 505 -0.37 5.35 22.34
C LEU A 505 -0.91 4.01 21.83
N THR A 506 -0.39 3.49 20.72
CA THR A 506 -0.85 2.23 20.11
C THR A 506 -0.16 1.02 20.74
N PRO A 507 -0.90 0.03 21.27
CA PRO A 507 -0.30 -1.19 21.81
C PRO A 507 0.53 -1.96 20.77
N GLY A 508 1.73 -2.40 21.14
CA GLY A 508 2.57 -3.27 20.30
C GLY A 508 3.44 -2.53 19.27
N VAL A 509 3.22 -1.24 19.07
CA VAL A 509 4.08 -0.40 18.21
C VAL A 509 5.37 -0.07 18.95
N THR A 510 6.52 -0.31 18.30
CA THR A 510 7.85 -0.13 18.92
C THR A 510 8.73 0.89 18.22
N ALA A 511 8.29 1.43 17.08
CA ALA A 511 9.00 2.44 16.30
C ALA A 511 8.14 3.70 16.10
N LEU A 512 8.78 4.87 16.11
CA LEU A 512 8.13 6.17 15.89
C LEU A 512 7.43 6.25 14.51
N THR A 513 8.00 5.61 13.49
CA THR A 513 7.49 5.61 12.11
C THR A 513 6.16 4.87 11.98
N ASP A 514 5.96 3.83 12.79
CA ASP A 514 4.81 2.93 12.71
C ASP A 514 3.64 3.39 13.59
N GLU A 515 3.86 4.44 14.39
CA GLU A 515 2.86 5.00 15.30
C GLU A 515 2.01 6.06 14.60
N THR A 516 0.73 6.07 14.92
CA THR A 516 -0.27 7.00 14.38
C THR A 516 -0.86 7.91 15.44
N GLN A 517 -0.77 7.52 16.72
CA GLN A 517 -1.34 8.24 17.85
C GLN A 517 -0.29 8.55 18.90
N PHE A 518 -0.20 9.83 19.27
CA PHE A 518 0.87 10.32 20.12
C PHE A 518 0.38 11.19 21.26
N TYR A 519 1.13 11.15 22.35
CA TYR A 519 1.22 12.24 23.32
C TYR A 519 2.64 12.80 23.28
N TRP A 520 2.78 14.10 23.01
CA TRP A 520 4.06 14.78 22.81
C TRP A 520 4.37 15.74 23.96
N VAL A 521 5.66 15.91 24.20
CA VAL A 521 6.21 16.89 25.16
C VAL A 521 7.38 17.63 24.51
N GLU A 522 7.36 18.97 24.55
CA GLU A 522 8.43 19.84 24.03
C GLU A 522 8.64 21.08 24.91
N ALA A 523 9.72 21.83 24.71
CA ALA A 523 9.98 23.08 25.44
C ALA A 523 10.03 24.28 24.49
N ARG A 524 9.45 25.42 24.90
CA ARG A 524 9.41 26.67 24.11
C ARG A 524 9.83 27.90 24.92
N SER A 525 10.37 28.92 24.25
CA SER A 525 10.71 30.19 24.91
C SER A 525 10.69 31.39 23.97
N PRO A 526 10.00 32.50 24.35
CA PRO A 526 10.04 33.75 23.59
C PRO A 526 11.27 34.62 23.89
N ASN A 527 12.20 34.15 24.73
CA ASN A 527 13.28 34.98 25.28
C ASN A 527 14.64 34.76 24.57
N LEU A 528 14.65 34.01 23.47
CA LEU A 528 15.88 33.59 22.79
C LEU A 528 16.29 34.53 21.65
N GLY A 529 15.40 35.44 21.23
CA GLY A 529 15.66 36.41 20.16
C GLY A 529 15.61 35.81 18.75
N ASP A 530 14.95 34.67 18.62
CA ASP A 530 14.66 33.90 17.42
C ASP A 530 13.19 34.13 16.97
N TYR A 531 12.73 33.43 15.94
CA TYR A 531 11.33 33.53 15.49
C TYR A 531 10.31 32.95 16.50
N ASP A 532 10.77 32.23 17.53
CA ASP A 532 9.94 31.85 18.68
C ASP A 532 9.66 33.01 19.63
N ALA A 533 10.22 34.22 19.42
CA ALA A 533 9.96 35.40 20.23
C ALA A 533 8.46 35.81 20.31
N VAL A 534 7.63 35.27 19.42
CA VAL A 534 6.18 35.49 19.37
C VAL A 534 5.37 34.50 20.19
N VAL A 535 5.96 33.40 20.67
CA VAL A 535 5.21 32.39 21.43
C VAL A 535 4.70 32.98 22.76
N PRO A 536 3.52 32.59 23.25
CA PRO A 536 2.85 33.26 24.38
C PRO A 536 3.66 33.29 25.68
N MET A 537 4.35 32.20 26.03
CA MET A 537 5.12 32.12 27.26
C MET A 537 6.30 31.13 27.17
N ARG A 538 7.18 31.18 28.17
CA ARG A 538 8.28 30.22 28.33
C ARG A 538 7.81 29.02 29.15
N GLY A 539 8.07 27.79 28.71
CA GLY A 539 7.79 26.59 29.49
C GLY A 539 7.86 25.29 28.69
N VAL A 540 7.31 24.21 29.26
CA VAL A 540 7.12 22.91 28.62
C VAL A 540 5.69 22.81 28.11
N LEU A 541 5.50 22.39 26.87
CA LEU A 541 4.20 22.09 26.28
C LEU A 541 3.95 20.58 26.29
N ALA A 542 2.68 20.21 26.41
CA ALA A 542 2.23 18.84 26.20
C ALA A 542 1.01 18.83 25.27
N TYR A 543 0.93 17.91 24.33
CA TYR A 543 -0.17 17.85 23.36
C TYR A 543 -0.42 16.43 22.86
N THR A 544 -1.63 16.17 22.39
CA THR A 544 -1.92 14.93 21.63
C THR A 544 -1.84 15.22 20.15
N ALA A 545 -1.32 14.28 19.37
CA ALA A 545 -1.29 14.34 17.91
C ALA A 545 -1.78 13.01 17.32
N ASN A 546 -2.59 13.07 16.26
CA ASN A 546 -3.11 11.87 15.59
C ASN A 546 -3.01 12.02 14.07
N ARG A 547 -2.21 11.17 13.44
CA ARG A 547 -1.99 11.14 11.98
C ARG A 547 -3.21 10.67 11.18
N LEU A 548 -4.20 10.09 11.85
CA LEU A 548 -5.45 9.65 11.22
C LEU A 548 -6.52 10.75 11.18
N ILE A 549 -6.30 11.87 11.87
CA ILE A 549 -7.20 13.02 11.80
C ILE A 549 -6.72 13.92 10.66
N PRO A 550 -7.56 14.21 9.66
CA PRO A 550 -7.16 15.09 8.56
C PRO A 550 -6.84 16.51 9.05
N GLN A 551 -5.93 17.18 8.34
CA GLN A 551 -5.65 18.60 8.56
C GLN A 551 -6.93 19.45 8.53
N GLY A 552 -6.94 20.53 9.30
CA GLY A 552 -8.13 21.37 9.46
C GLY A 552 -9.21 20.82 10.39
N GLN A 553 -9.00 19.62 10.97
CA GLN A 553 -9.92 18.97 11.93
C GLN A 553 -9.32 18.82 13.32
N ALA A 554 -8.38 19.70 13.68
CA ALA A 554 -7.61 19.66 14.91
C ALA A 554 -6.87 18.31 15.14
N PRO A 555 -5.97 17.92 14.21
CA PRO A 555 -5.13 16.72 14.39
C PRO A 555 -4.20 16.80 15.61
N VAL A 556 -3.96 18.02 16.11
CA VAL A 556 -3.22 18.32 17.33
C VAL A 556 -4.11 19.04 18.33
N LEU A 557 -4.04 18.62 19.59
CA LEU A 557 -4.71 19.29 20.71
C LEU A 557 -3.71 19.61 21.81
N LEU A 558 -3.49 20.90 22.05
CA LEU A 558 -2.62 21.37 23.12
C LEU A 558 -3.28 21.17 24.49
N ARG A 559 -2.49 20.69 25.47
CA ARG A 559 -2.91 20.61 26.86
C ARG A 559 -2.80 22.00 27.47
N ASP A 560 -3.97 22.57 27.71
CA ASP A 560 -4.09 23.80 28.47
C ASP A 560 -3.80 23.53 29.96
N HIS A 561 -2.75 24.17 30.47
CA HIS A 561 -2.33 24.08 31.87
C HIS A 561 -3.32 24.77 32.82
N ALA A 562 -4.04 25.80 32.35
CA ALA A 562 -5.00 26.55 33.15
C ALA A 562 -6.36 26.68 32.41
N PRO A 563 -7.15 25.58 32.34
CA PRO A 563 -8.35 25.41 31.50
C PRO A 563 -9.55 26.32 31.83
N GLY A 564 -9.37 27.33 32.67
CA GLY A 564 -10.36 28.37 32.96
C GLY A 564 -10.21 29.63 32.09
N THR A 565 -9.22 29.69 31.20
CA THR A 565 -9.03 30.73 30.19
C THR A 565 -9.70 30.32 28.87
N ASP A 566 -10.07 31.31 28.05
CA ASP A 566 -10.67 31.06 26.73
C ASP A 566 -9.59 30.89 25.63
N THR A 567 -8.30 30.92 25.96
CA THR A 567 -7.18 30.76 25.02
C THR A 567 -6.20 29.71 25.54
N VAL A 568 -5.29 29.25 24.68
CA VAL A 568 -4.20 28.33 25.06
C VAL A 568 -2.87 29.05 25.31
N ASP A 569 -2.89 30.37 25.51
CA ASP A 569 -1.69 31.18 25.72
C ASP A 569 -0.95 30.81 27.01
N ASP A 570 -1.67 30.27 28.00
CA ASP A 570 -1.15 29.82 29.29
C ASP A 570 -0.89 28.31 29.37
N ALA A 571 -0.82 27.63 28.22
CA ALA A 571 -0.62 26.18 28.12
C ALA A 571 0.72 25.65 28.67
N ALA A 572 1.73 26.50 28.88
CA ALA A 572 3.07 26.02 29.23
C ALA A 572 3.25 25.74 30.72
N PHE A 573 3.77 24.55 31.02
CA PHE A 573 4.11 24.07 32.35
C PHE A 573 5.50 24.58 32.77
N GLY A 574 5.60 25.10 34.00
CA GLY A 574 6.83 25.56 34.63
C GLY A 574 7.43 24.53 35.59
N VAL A 575 8.57 24.87 36.20
CA VAL A 575 9.25 23.98 37.16
C VAL A 575 8.36 23.71 38.38
N GLY A 576 8.14 22.43 38.68
CA GLY A 576 7.28 21.95 39.75
C GLY A 576 5.88 21.55 39.27
N ASP A 577 5.49 21.94 38.06
CA ASP A 577 4.19 21.59 37.50
C ASP A 577 4.17 20.13 37.03
N THR A 578 2.96 19.58 36.93
CA THR A 578 2.72 18.19 36.54
C THR A 578 1.50 18.12 35.64
N ASP A 579 1.62 17.47 34.48
CA ASP A 579 0.47 17.05 33.67
C ASP A 579 0.20 15.56 33.90
N ALA A 580 -1.07 15.21 34.03
CA ALA A 580 -1.53 13.84 34.23
C ALA A 580 -2.86 13.65 33.51
N PRO A 581 -2.83 13.47 32.17
CA PRO A 581 -4.06 13.35 31.39
C PRO A 581 -4.88 12.14 31.87
N ALA A 582 -6.13 12.40 32.22
CA ALA A 582 -7.01 11.36 32.76
C ALA A 582 -7.17 10.19 31.78
N GLY A 583 -7.15 8.96 32.29
CA GLY A 583 -7.36 7.74 31.52
C GLY A 583 -6.14 7.20 30.77
N THR A 584 -5.05 7.97 30.63
CA THR A 584 -3.86 7.50 29.89
C THR A 584 -2.84 6.74 30.76
N GLY A 585 -2.87 7.00 32.07
CA GLY A 585 -1.84 6.55 33.00
C GLY A 585 -0.49 7.26 32.84
N ILE A 586 -0.42 8.33 32.05
CA ILE A 586 0.78 9.16 31.83
C ILE A 586 0.85 10.21 32.94
N THR A 587 2.05 10.47 33.44
CA THR A 587 2.36 11.60 34.32
C THR A 587 3.67 12.24 33.86
N MET A 588 3.60 13.50 33.42
CA MET A 588 4.75 14.33 33.05
C MET A 588 5.02 15.34 34.16
N ARG A 589 6.26 15.43 34.63
CA ARG A 589 6.69 16.41 35.64
C ARG A 589 7.83 17.26 35.11
N VAL A 590 7.75 18.57 35.31
CA VAL A 590 8.87 19.49 35.03
C VAL A 590 9.71 19.64 36.29
N VAL A 591 10.89 19.02 36.32
CA VAL A 591 11.69 18.84 37.54
C VAL A 591 12.55 20.06 37.86
N SER A 592 13.26 20.59 36.86
CA SER A 592 14.17 21.73 37.01
C SER A 592 14.45 22.40 35.67
N GLU A 593 15.01 23.60 35.68
CA GLU A 593 15.64 24.17 34.48
C GLU A 593 16.98 23.48 34.18
N LEU A 594 17.34 23.39 32.90
CA LEU A 594 18.66 22.95 32.49
C LEU A 594 19.72 24.04 32.75
N PRO A 595 21.01 23.66 32.85
CA PRO A 595 22.11 24.62 32.96
C PRO A 595 22.08 25.65 31.82
N ALA A 596 22.49 26.90 32.11
CA ALA A 596 22.40 28.02 31.17
C ALA A 596 20.97 28.41 30.75
N ALA A 597 19.94 27.86 31.41
CA ALA A 597 18.53 28.17 31.16
C ALA A 597 18.10 27.90 29.71
N ASN A 598 18.65 26.86 29.06
CA ASN A 598 18.37 26.48 27.67
C ASN A 598 17.28 25.41 27.52
N GLY A 599 16.54 25.09 28.58
CA GLY A 599 15.46 24.12 28.55
C GLY A 599 15.10 23.62 29.95
N TYR A 600 14.52 22.43 30.02
CA TYR A 600 14.04 21.80 31.24
C TYR A 600 14.51 20.36 31.39
N SER A 601 14.57 19.88 32.62
CA SER A 601 14.62 18.45 32.92
C SER A 601 13.20 17.99 33.21
N ILE A 602 12.72 16.98 32.51
CA ILE A 602 11.39 16.41 32.69
C ILE A 602 11.47 14.95 33.14
N GLU A 603 10.44 14.47 33.83
CA GLU A 603 10.28 13.08 34.22
C GLU A 603 8.93 12.57 33.71
N ILE A 604 8.90 11.33 33.19
CA ILE A 604 7.73 10.74 32.57
C ILE A 604 7.48 9.37 33.19
N ASP A 605 6.42 9.28 33.98
CA ASP A 605 5.88 8.01 34.46
C ASP A 605 4.73 7.56 33.57
N TRP A 606 4.65 6.27 33.29
CA TRP A 606 3.56 5.71 32.48
C TRP A 606 3.12 4.34 32.98
N ALA A 607 1.94 4.32 33.60
CA ALA A 607 1.25 3.12 34.07
C ALA A 607 -0.13 3.02 33.41
N PRO A 608 -0.23 2.46 32.19
CA PRO A 608 -1.51 2.35 31.50
C PRO A 608 -2.48 1.47 32.31
N PRO A 609 -3.77 1.84 32.43
CA PRO A 609 -4.76 1.14 33.25
C PRO A 609 -5.02 -0.31 32.79
N PHE A 610 -5.44 -1.18 33.73
CA PHE A 610 -5.70 -2.61 33.50
C PHE A 610 -7.10 -2.91 32.96
N ASP A 611 -8.07 -2.01 33.12
CA ASP A 611 -9.51 -2.27 32.92
C ASP A 611 -10.13 -1.60 31.68
N ASP A 612 -9.29 -1.15 30.75
CA ASP A 612 -9.76 -0.70 29.45
C ASP A 612 -9.85 -1.89 28.49
N TYR A 613 -10.97 -2.02 27.79
CA TYR A 613 -11.07 -2.87 26.62
C TYR A 613 -10.82 -2.02 25.38
N ASN A 614 -10.27 -2.62 24.31
CA ASN A 614 -10.03 -1.92 23.05
C ASN A 614 -10.69 -2.71 21.94
N VAL A 615 -11.96 -2.41 21.68
CA VAL A 615 -12.67 -3.08 20.60
C VAL A 615 -12.32 -2.35 19.32
N ARG A 616 -11.81 -3.06 18.32
CA ARG A 616 -11.40 -2.43 17.06
C ARG A 616 -11.72 -3.26 15.84
N ILE A 617 -11.77 -2.59 14.70
CA ILE A 617 -11.74 -3.17 13.35
C ILE A 617 -10.58 -2.54 12.58
N ARG A 618 -9.78 -3.33 11.84
CA ARG A 618 -8.60 -2.75 11.15
C ARG A 618 -9.06 -1.93 9.95
N ARG A 619 -8.60 -0.69 9.87
CA ARG A 619 -8.56 0.07 8.62
C ARG A 619 -7.41 -0.46 7.76
N GLY A 620 -7.58 -0.41 6.45
CA GLY A 620 -6.53 -0.75 5.49
C GLY A 620 -5.40 0.28 5.47
N ALA A 621 -4.43 0.05 4.58
CA ALA A 621 -3.47 1.10 4.19
C ALA A 621 -4.19 2.33 3.60
N HIS A 622 -5.33 2.10 2.96
CA HIS A 622 -6.30 3.11 2.57
C HIS A 622 -7.56 3.00 3.44
N GLU A 623 -8.20 4.14 3.73
CA GLU A 623 -9.39 4.21 4.60
C GLU A 623 -10.59 3.40 4.08
N TRP A 624 -10.60 3.01 2.80
CA TRP A 624 -11.63 2.21 2.13
C TRP A 624 -11.24 0.74 1.82
N GLU A 625 -10.14 0.22 2.38
CA GLU A 625 -9.65 -1.15 2.13
C GLU A 625 -9.41 -1.97 3.42
N SER A 626 -10.43 -2.16 4.25
CA SER A 626 -10.33 -2.97 5.47
C SER A 626 -10.03 -4.46 5.19
N PRO A 627 -8.92 -5.02 5.71
CA PRO A 627 -8.65 -6.46 5.62
C PRO A 627 -9.54 -7.29 6.57
N ASP A 628 -10.38 -6.65 7.38
CA ASP A 628 -11.30 -7.32 8.32
C ASP A 628 -12.74 -7.34 7.82
N ILE A 629 -13.02 -6.82 6.62
CA ILE A 629 -14.33 -6.88 5.98
C ILE A 629 -14.17 -7.67 4.68
N TRP A 630 -14.93 -8.73 4.49
CA TRP A 630 -14.87 -9.56 3.27
C TRP A 630 -16.24 -10.14 2.93
N VAL A 631 -16.37 -10.70 1.73
CA VAL A 631 -17.59 -11.35 1.24
C VAL A 631 -17.35 -12.84 1.11
N ASP A 632 -18.41 -13.62 1.31
CA ASP A 632 -18.49 -15.05 1.04
C ASP A 632 -19.75 -15.30 0.19
N ASN A 633 -19.63 -16.09 -0.88
CA ASN A 633 -20.72 -16.40 -1.79
C ASN A 633 -20.86 -17.91 -2.05
N GLN A 634 -22.06 -18.34 -2.46
CA GLN A 634 -22.38 -19.75 -2.65
C GLN A 634 -21.63 -20.41 -3.83
N ARG A 635 -21.12 -19.62 -4.80
CA ARG A 635 -20.44 -20.12 -6.01
C ARG A 635 -18.96 -20.42 -5.77
N ASP A 636 -18.24 -19.51 -5.11
CA ASP A 636 -16.77 -19.50 -5.04
C ASP A 636 -16.24 -19.94 -3.65
N GLY A 637 -17.09 -19.92 -2.61
CA GLY A 637 -16.72 -20.18 -1.21
C GLY A 637 -17.09 -21.55 -0.65
N GLY A 638 -17.44 -22.52 -1.50
CA GLY A 638 -17.82 -23.88 -1.04
C GLY A 638 -19.14 -23.94 -0.26
N GLY A 639 -20.08 -23.02 -0.51
CA GLY A 639 -21.42 -23.05 0.07
C GLY A 639 -21.59 -22.31 1.39
N TYR A 640 -20.87 -21.19 1.60
CA TYR A 640 -20.77 -20.45 2.87
C TYR A 640 -20.00 -21.23 3.95
N ALA A 641 -18.73 -21.56 3.69
CA ALA A 641 -17.87 -22.45 4.50
C ALA A 641 -17.66 -22.09 6.00
N ALA A 642 -18.37 -21.09 6.54
CA ALA A 642 -18.24 -20.56 7.88
C ALA A 642 -19.32 -20.98 8.89
N ASP A 643 -20.25 -21.89 8.56
CA ASP A 643 -21.18 -22.44 9.57
C ASP A 643 -20.52 -23.51 10.47
N LEU A 644 -19.22 -23.81 10.27
CA LEU A 644 -18.36 -24.65 11.14
C LEU A 644 -17.81 -23.95 12.41
N GLY A 645 -18.25 -22.74 12.73
CA GLY A 645 -17.83 -22.05 13.97
C GLY A 645 -16.41 -21.46 13.96
N GLN A 646 -15.74 -21.41 12.81
CA GLN A 646 -14.56 -20.57 12.53
C GLN A 646 -14.49 -20.28 11.02
N PRO A 647 -14.72 -19.03 10.57
CA PRO A 647 -14.46 -18.63 9.18
C PRO A 647 -12.98 -18.82 8.85
N THR A 648 -12.66 -19.25 7.62
CA THR A 648 -11.27 -19.43 7.13
C THR A 648 -10.47 -18.12 6.97
N GLY A 649 -10.98 -17.01 7.50
CA GLY A 649 -10.40 -15.67 7.37
C GLY A 649 -10.86 -14.97 6.10
N PRO A 650 -10.34 -13.76 5.83
CA PRO A 650 -10.70 -12.98 4.65
C PRO A 650 -10.42 -13.79 3.37
N SER A 651 -11.49 -14.14 2.64
CA SER A 651 -11.40 -14.71 1.30
C SER A 651 -11.46 -13.59 0.26
N GLY A 652 -10.75 -13.76 -0.87
CA GLY A 652 -10.77 -12.82 -1.99
C GLY A 652 -12.03 -12.95 -2.86
N GLU A 653 -13.14 -13.41 -2.28
CA GLU A 653 -14.38 -13.69 -3.01
C GLU A 653 -15.12 -12.39 -3.33
N ARG A 654 -15.78 -12.39 -4.48
CA ARG A 654 -16.50 -11.22 -5.00
C ARG A 654 -18.02 -11.48 -4.93
N PRO A 655 -18.85 -10.48 -4.61
CA PRO A 655 -20.29 -10.69 -4.48
C PRO A 655 -20.98 -11.03 -5.81
N LEU A 656 -22.01 -11.87 -5.73
CA LEU A 656 -22.83 -12.30 -6.86
C LEU A 656 -24.13 -11.49 -6.93
N GLY A 657 -24.30 -10.74 -8.02
CA GLY A 657 -25.55 -10.02 -8.33
C GLY A 657 -26.77 -10.94 -8.39
N GLY A 658 -27.87 -10.50 -7.80
CA GLY A 658 -29.16 -11.21 -7.76
C GLY A 658 -29.21 -12.40 -6.82
N GLN A 659 -28.20 -12.63 -5.99
CA GLN A 659 -28.07 -13.78 -5.08
C GLN A 659 -27.64 -13.35 -3.68
N ASP A 660 -27.88 -14.21 -2.69
CA ASP A 660 -27.51 -13.94 -1.31
C ASP A 660 -25.99 -14.12 -1.13
N ASN A 661 -25.35 -13.09 -0.59
CA ASN A 661 -23.95 -13.05 -0.21
C ASN A 661 -23.86 -12.79 1.30
N ARG A 662 -22.81 -13.27 1.97
CA ARG A 662 -22.54 -12.98 3.38
C ARG A 662 -21.37 -12.00 3.48
N ILE A 663 -21.62 -10.81 4.02
CA ILE A 663 -20.58 -9.82 4.32
C ILE A 663 -20.12 -10.06 5.75
N TYR A 664 -18.86 -10.46 5.94
CA TYR A 664 -18.25 -10.67 7.24
C TYR A 664 -17.50 -9.43 7.72
N ALA A 665 -17.47 -9.25 9.04
CA ALA A 665 -16.62 -8.29 9.72
C ALA A 665 -15.93 -8.97 10.92
N ARG A 666 -14.61 -8.82 11.02
CA ARG A 666 -13.81 -9.32 12.15
C ARG A 666 -13.52 -8.21 13.14
N ILE A 667 -14.01 -8.39 14.37
CA ILE A 667 -13.83 -7.45 15.47
C ILE A 667 -12.85 -8.02 16.48
N TYR A 668 -11.84 -7.24 16.87
CA TYR A 668 -10.85 -7.63 17.87
C TYR A 668 -11.15 -6.94 19.19
N ASN A 669 -10.80 -7.61 20.29
CA ASN A 669 -10.60 -6.93 21.57
C ASN A 669 -9.12 -6.98 21.93
N ASP A 670 -8.40 -5.93 21.59
CA ASP A 670 -6.96 -5.79 21.86
C ASP A 670 -6.69 -5.28 23.28
N GLY A 671 -7.74 -4.89 24.01
CA GLY A 671 -7.61 -4.40 25.37
C GLY A 671 -7.51 -5.53 26.40
N PRO A 672 -6.90 -5.27 27.57
CA PRO A 672 -6.80 -6.22 28.67
C PRO A 672 -8.14 -6.54 29.36
N GLY A 673 -9.18 -5.71 29.19
CA GLY A 673 -10.52 -5.94 29.73
C GLY A 673 -11.45 -6.68 28.76
N THR A 674 -12.38 -7.51 29.26
CA THR A 674 -13.45 -8.09 28.44
C THR A 674 -14.44 -7.01 28.02
N ALA A 675 -14.77 -6.93 26.72
CA ALA A 675 -15.85 -6.08 26.21
C ALA A 675 -17.20 -6.81 26.27
N TYR A 676 -18.29 -6.08 26.58
CA TYR A 676 -19.64 -6.64 26.69
C TYR A 676 -20.64 -5.76 25.94
N ASP A 677 -21.69 -6.39 25.43
CA ASP A 677 -22.92 -5.75 24.94
C ASP A 677 -22.70 -4.58 23.96
N PHE A 678 -21.81 -4.75 23.00
CA PHE A 678 -21.52 -3.75 21.96
C PHE A 678 -22.07 -4.17 20.60
N GLU A 679 -22.33 -3.18 19.75
CA GLU A 679 -22.98 -3.39 18.46
C GLU A 679 -22.00 -3.24 17.30
N VAL A 680 -22.15 -4.08 16.29
CA VAL A 680 -21.48 -3.98 15.00
C VAL A 680 -22.53 -3.61 13.96
N HIS A 681 -22.41 -2.42 13.41
CA HIS A 681 -23.32 -1.87 12.40
C HIS A 681 -22.70 -2.11 11.03
N PHE A 682 -23.39 -2.85 10.18
CA PHE A 682 -23.08 -2.97 8.75
C PHE A 682 -23.88 -1.89 8.03
N LEU A 683 -23.17 -0.95 7.41
CA LEU A 683 -23.76 0.07 6.57
C LEU A 683 -23.33 -0.15 5.12
N LEU A 684 -24.27 -0.06 4.18
CA LEU A 684 -24.04 -0.33 2.76
C LEU A 684 -24.29 0.93 1.93
N SER A 685 -23.54 1.05 0.85
CA SER A 685 -23.80 1.98 -0.23
C SER A 685 -24.11 1.17 -1.50
N ASP A 686 -25.40 0.94 -1.76
CA ASP A 686 -25.94 0.07 -2.83
C ASP A 686 -27.30 0.61 -3.37
N PRO A 687 -27.46 0.89 -4.68
CA PRO A 687 -26.41 0.94 -5.71
C PRO A 687 -25.74 2.31 -5.64
N TYR A 688 -24.64 2.45 -4.90
CA TYR A 688 -23.96 3.75 -4.75
C TYR A 688 -22.46 3.58 -4.50
N HIS A 689 -21.63 3.90 -5.51
CA HIS A 689 -20.18 3.90 -5.40
C HIS A 689 -19.73 5.25 -4.81
N THR A 690 -19.12 5.32 -3.64
CA THR A 690 -18.78 6.63 -3.04
C THR A 690 -17.28 6.88 -2.97
N VAL A 691 -16.89 8.14 -3.16
CA VAL A 691 -15.56 8.68 -2.82
C VAL A 691 -15.66 9.66 -1.63
N GLY A 692 -16.65 9.50 -0.74
CA GLY A 692 -16.91 10.37 0.41
C GLY A 692 -17.33 9.61 1.68
N THR A 693 -17.37 10.30 2.84
CA THR A 693 -17.33 9.67 4.18
C THR A 693 -18.66 9.63 4.97
N ASP A 694 -19.48 10.69 4.97
CA ASP A 694 -20.61 10.82 5.92
C ASP A 694 -21.99 11.05 5.26
N GLY A 695 -22.98 10.24 5.67
CA GLY A 695 -24.37 10.30 5.22
C GLY A 695 -24.66 9.55 3.90
N GLN A 696 -23.70 8.75 3.42
CA GLN A 696 -23.77 8.03 2.13
C GLN A 696 -23.84 6.51 2.30
N PHE A 697 -23.93 6.03 3.53
CA PHE A 697 -24.10 4.62 3.87
C PHE A 697 -25.41 4.45 4.64
N ASP A 698 -26.28 3.59 4.15
CA ASP A 698 -27.52 3.22 4.81
C ASP A 698 -27.26 2.07 5.79
N LEU A 699 -27.81 2.17 7.00
CA LEU A 699 -27.71 1.08 7.97
C LEU A 699 -28.46 -0.15 7.42
N HIS A 700 -27.70 -1.19 7.09
CA HIS A 700 -28.22 -2.44 6.55
C HIS A 700 -28.57 -3.44 7.65
N LYS A 701 -27.63 -3.66 8.59
CA LYS A 701 -27.81 -4.62 9.69
C LYS A 701 -27.06 -4.20 10.93
N ILE A 702 -27.60 -4.54 12.10
CA ILE A 702 -26.89 -4.47 13.38
C ILE A 702 -26.70 -5.90 13.90
N VAL A 703 -25.49 -6.23 14.34
CA VAL A 703 -25.17 -7.48 15.05
C VAL A 703 -24.70 -7.14 16.46
N LEU A 704 -25.27 -7.80 17.47
CA LEU A 704 -24.89 -7.61 18.87
C LEU A 704 -23.82 -8.65 19.27
N ILE A 705 -22.71 -8.20 19.85
CA ILE A 705 -21.71 -9.07 20.47
C ILE A 705 -21.89 -9.00 21.99
N PRO A 706 -22.39 -10.08 22.64
CA PRO A 706 -22.68 -10.06 24.08
C PRO A 706 -21.41 -10.05 24.93
N LYS A 707 -20.31 -10.61 24.42
CA LYS A 707 -19.04 -10.73 25.13
C LYS A 707 -17.89 -10.94 24.15
N LEU A 708 -16.79 -10.21 24.33
CA LEU A 708 -15.52 -10.46 23.65
C LEU A 708 -14.35 -10.39 24.64
N ASP A 709 -13.70 -11.54 24.88
CA ASP A 709 -12.61 -11.66 25.85
C ASP A 709 -11.31 -10.96 25.36
N PRO A 710 -10.40 -10.58 26.28
CA PRO A 710 -9.12 -9.97 25.94
C PRO A 710 -8.31 -10.84 24.97
N GLY A 711 -7.78 -10.23 23.91
CA GLY A 711 -7.01 -10.89 22.85
C GLY A 711 -7.82 -11.83 21.95
N ALA A 712 -9.15 -11.89 22.12
CA ALA A 712 -10.04 -12.63 21.26
C ALA A 712 -10.51 -11.77 20.07
N HIS A 713 -11.03 -12.44 19.05
CA HIS A 713 -11.79 -11.80 17.97
C HIS A 713 -13.15 -12.48 17.82
N ALA A 714 -14.09 -11.77 17.21
CA ALA A 714 -15.38 -12.30 16.80
C ALA A 714 -15.61 -11.95 15.33
N ASP A 715 -16.03 -12.95 14.56
CA ASP A 715 -16.48 -12.76 13.19
C ASP A 715 -18.01 -12.70 13.21
N VAL A 716 -18.56 -11.64 12.63
CA VAL A 716 -20.01 -11.42 12.51
C VAL A 716 -20.36 -11.19 11.05
N TYR A 717 -21.60 -11.47 10.63
CA TYR A 717 -22.00 -11.27 9.23
C TYR A 717 -23.39 -10.69 9.02
N ALA A 718 -23.56 -10.08 7.85
CA ALA A 718 -24.83 -9.64 7.29
C ALA A 718 -25.10 -10.36 5.97
N VAL A 719 -26.32 -10.86 5.77
CA VAL A 719 -26.77 -11.37 4.47
C VAL A 719 -27.14 -10.17 3.60
N TRP A 720 -26.68 -10.15 2.37
CA TRP A 720 -26.85 -9.06 1.41
C TRP A 720 -27.07 -9.61 0.00
N ARG A 721 -28.09 -9.12 -0.69
CA ARG A 721 -28.45 -9.52 -2.06
C ARG A 721 -28.36 -8.33 -3.01
N PRO A 722 -27.21 -8.12 -3.69
CA PRO A 722 -27.08 -7.04 -4.67
C PRO A 722 -28.03 -7.24 -5.86
N LEU A 723 -28.40 -6.15 -6.54
CA LEU A 723 -29.26 -6.22 -7.72
C LEU A 723 -28.53 -6.87 -8.92
N SER A 724 -29.27 -7.58 -9.78
CA SER A 724 -28.70 -8.51 -10.76
C SER A 724 -28.26 -7.92 -12.10
N ALA A 725 -28.47 -6.62 -12.37
CA ALA A 725 -28.47 -6.11 -13.75
C ALA A 725 -27.26 -5.24 -14.14
N ASP A 726 -26.75 -4.32 -13.32
CA ASP A 726 -25.74 -3.35 -13.78
C ASP A 726 -24.95 -2.69 -12.61
N ASP A 727 -24.71 -3.39 -11.49
CA ASP A 727 -24.09 -2.79 -10.29
C ASP A 727 -22.70 -3.39 -10.00
N PRO A 728 -21.60 -2.73 -10.41
CA PRO A 728 -20.27 -3.32 -10.37
C PRO A 728 -19.53 -3.17 -9.03
N HIS A 729 -19.99 -2.33 -8.10
CA HIS A 729 -19.26 -2.06 -6.85
C HIS A 729 -20.19 -1.70 -5.67
N SER A 730 -19.93 -2.20 -4.47
CA SER A 730 -20.67 -1.76 -3.27
C SER A 730 -19.69 -1.45 -2.16
N CYS A 731 -19.87 -0.32 -1.49
CA CYS A 731 -19.03 0.01 -0.34
C CYS A 731 -19.72 -0.53 0.92
N VAL A 732 -18.96 -1.23 1.76
CA VAL A 732 -19.39 -1.64 3.09
C VAL A 732 -18.62 -0.81 4.10
N ARG A 733 -19.32 -0.13 5.00
CA ARG A 733 -18.73 0.45 6.20
C ARG A 733 -19.20 -0.36 7.40
N VAL A 734 -18.27 -0.66 8.30
CA VAL A 734 -18.57 -1.31 9.57
C VAL A 734 -18.23 -0.34 10.69
N GLU A 735 -19.19 -0.09 11.57
CA GLU A 735 -19.01 0.75 12.75
C GLU A 735 -19.29 -0.04 14.03
N ILE A 736 -18.45 0.14 15.03
CA ILE A 736 -18.57 -0.42 16.37
C ILE A 736 -19.21 0.65 17.25
N ARG A 737 -20.38 0.36 17.79
CA ARG A 737 -21.18 1.32 18.58
C ARG A 737 -21.46 0.80 19.98
N ARG A 738 -21.88 1.71 20.86
CA ARG A 738 -22.18 1.48 22.31
C ARG A 738 -20.98 1.05 23.16
N LEU A 739 -19.82 1.64 22.92
CA LEU A 739 -18.64 1.42 23.74
C LEU A 739 -18.59 2.43 24.91
N PHE A 740 -18.52 1.92 26.16
CA PHE A 740 -18.54 2.73 27.39
C PHE A 740 -17.15 3.00 27.99
N LYS A 741 -16.11 2.24 27.60
CA LYS A 741 -14.72 2.39 28.07
C LYS A 741 -13.67 2.03 27.00
N ASN A 742 -13.97 2.28 25.73
CA ASN A 742 -13.00 2.00 24.66
C ASN A 742 -11.78 2.91 24.80
N SER A 743 -10.58 2.33 24.86
CA SER A 743 -9.35 3.10 24.99
C SER A 743 -8.95 3.85 23.71
N ASN A 744 -9.56 3.53 22.56
CA ASN A 744 -9.27 4.16 21.28
C ASN A 744 -10.51 4.31 20.40
N ALA A 745 -11.26 5.40 20.53
CA ALA A 745 -12.47 5.58 19.71
C ALA A 745 -12.21 5.79 18.18
N SER A 746 -10.96 5.84 17.73
CA SER A 746 -10.63 6.08 16.31
C SER A 746 -10.48 4.80 15.48
N ASP A 747 -10.42 3.62 16.12
CA ASP A 747 -10.40 2.31 15.46
C ASP A 747 -11.76 1.59 15.50
N ASP A 748 -12.81 2.36 15.81
CA ASP A 748 -14.20 1.91 15.92
C ASP A 748 -14.91 1.77 14.58
N ASP A 749 -14.30 2.14 13.47
CA ASP A 749 -14.89 1.95 12.15
C ASP A 749 -13.84 1.66 11.06
N ALA A 750 -14.28 0.93 10.04
CA ALA A 750 -13.51 0.67 8.83
C ALA A 750 -14.44 0.51 7.62
N GLN A 751 -13.93 0.76 6.43
CA GLN A 751 -14.64 0.59 5.17
C GLN A 751 -13.92 -0.40 4.27
N GLN A 752 -14.68 -1.14 3.47
CA GLN A 752 -14.19 -1.99 2.40
C GLN A 752 -15.01 -1.75 1.13
N ASN A 753 -14.32 -1.45 0.03
CA ASN A 753 -14.93 -1.45 -1.29
C ASN A 753 -15.00 -2.89 -1.81
N LEU A 754 -16.20 -3.31 -2.23
CA LEU A 754 -16.43 -4.61 -2.85
C LEU A 754 -16.52 -4.43 -4.36
N GLN A 755 -15.83 -5.28 -5.10
CA GLN A 755 -15.78 -5.28 -6.56
C GLN A 755 -16.54 -6.49 -7.12
N VAL A 756 -17.36 -6.27 -8.15
CA VAL A 756 -17.91 -7.32 -9.01
C VAL A 756 -16.97 -7.47 -10.21
N GLU A 757 -16.52 -8.70 -10.49
CA GLU A 757 -15.48 -8.93 -11.51
C GLU A 757 -15.93 -8.55 -12.93
N TYR A 758 -15.08 -7.82 -13.67
CA TYR A 758 -14.96 -7.99 -15.11
C TYR A 758 -13.54 -7.70 -15.60
N SER A 759 -12.89 -8.70 -16.20
CA SER A 759 -11.99 -8.46 -17.34
C SER A 759 -12.03 -9.62 -18.31
N THR A 760 -12.75 -9.43 -19.41
CA THR A 760 -12.92 -10.39 -20.51
C THR A 760 -12.07 -10.01 -21.74
N SER A 761 -10.98 -9.28 -21.56
CA SER A 761 -10.35 -8.56 -22.67
C SER A 761 -9.36 -9.43 -23.49
N HIS A 762 -9.12 -9.02 -24.74
CA HIS A 762 -8.01 -9.47 -25.59
C HIS A 762 -7.56 -8.25 -26.39
N SER A 763 -6.33 -8.20 -26.90
CA SER A 763 -5.90 -7.05 -27.71
C SER A 763 -6.79 -6.87 -28.96
N PRO A 764 -7.33 -5.66 -29.23
CA PRO A 764 -7.21 -4.44 -28.42
C PRO A 764 -8.12 -4.48 -27.17
N TYR A 765 -7.55 -4.18 -26.00
CA TYR A 765 -8.26 -4.21 -24.73
C TYR A 765 -9.51 -3.34 -24.75
N GLN A 766 -10.60 -3.84 -24.16
CA GLN A 766 -11.80 -3.05 -23.94
C GLN A 766 -11.49 -1.97 -22.89
N PRO A 767 -11.97 -0.73 -23.07
CA PRO A 767 -11.88 0.29 -22.03
C PRO A 767 -12.57 -0.20 -20.76
N VAL A 768 -11.91 -0.02 -19.62
CA VAL A 768 -12.54 -0.20 -18.31
C VAL A 768 -13.26 1.09 -17.97
N HIS A 769 -14.55 0.95 -17.67
CA HIS A 769 -15.41 2.04 -17.23
C HIS A 769 -15.69 1.84 -15.75
N PHE A 770 -15.31 2.81 -14.92
CA PHE A 770 -15.52 2.79 -13.48
C PHE A 770 -16.32 4.01 -13.06
N ASP A 771 -17.57 3.81 -12.65
CA ASP A 771 -18.41 4.87 -12.09
C ASP A 771 -18.08 5.12 -10.62
N PHE A 772 -18.14 6.38 -10.21
CA PHE A 772 -18.03 6.81 -8.81
C PHE A 772 -19.03 7.93 -8.53
N GLN A 773 -19.38 8.13 -7.27
CA GLN A 773 -20.28 9.19 -6.87
C GLN A 773 -19.78 9.92 -5.63
N LEU A 774 -20.18 11.18 -5.53
CA LEU A 774 -20.06 11.95 -4.32
C LEU A 774 -21.31 12.78 -4.09
N GLU A 775 -21.84 12.73 -2.87
CA GLU A 775 -22.90 13.62 -2.41
C GLU A 775 -22.38 14.64 -1.41
N ASN A 776 -22.85 15.88 -1.54
CA ASN A 776 -22.63 16.90 -0.53
C ASN A 776 -23.73 16.88 0.54
N THR A 777 -23.45 16.21 1.66
CA THR A 777 -24.34 16.13 2.83
C THR A 777 -24.25 17.33 3.78
N GLU A 778 -23.35 18.29 3.52
CA GLU A 778 -23.24 19.51 4.33
C GLU A 778 -24.24 20.57 3.87
N SER A 779 -24.51 21.56 4.74
CA SER A 779 -25.43 22.66 4.46
C SER A 779 -24.88 23.74 3.51
N THR A 780 -23.63 23.61 3.07
CA THR A 780 -22.92 24.59 2.22
C THR A 780 -22.43 23.95 0.92
N PRO A 781 -22.35 24.67 -0.22
CA PRO A 781 -21.77 24.14 -1.45
C PRO A 781 -20.31 23.68 -1.29
N LYS A 782 -19.91 22.65 -2.05
CA LYS A 782 -18.54 22.09 -2.04
C LYS A 782 -17.98 21.94 -3.44
N LEU A 783 -16.83 22.55 -3.72
CA LEU A 783 -16.04 22.22 -4.90
C LEU A 783 -15.24 20.95 -4.62
N VAL A 784 -15.27 20.01 -5.55
CA VAL A 784 -14.53 18.75 -5.45
C VAL A 784 -13.78 18.50 -6.74
N TYR A 785 -12.51 18.15 -6.61
CA TYR A 785 -11.62 17.68 -7.66
C TYR A 785 -11.50 16.17 -7.56
N PHE A 786 -11.67 15.48 -8.67
CA PHE A 786 -11.44 14.05 -8.78
C PHE A 786 -10.09 13.81 -9.42
N ARG A 787 -9.39 12.76 -8.99
CA ARG A 787 -8.10 12.36 -9.55
C ARG A 787 -8.09 10.87 -9.84
N ALA A 788 -7.30 10.48 -10.82
CA ALA A 788 -6.91 9.10 -11.05
C ALA A 788 -5.42 8.98 -10.68
N GLU A 789 -5.14 8.21 -9.65
CA GLU A 789 -3.80 7.92 -9.12
C GLU A 789 -3.37 6.51 -9.54
N ASP A 790 -2.07 6.30 -9.67
CA ASP A 790 -1.44 5.03 -10.06
C ASP A 790 -1.89 4.43 -11.41
N VAL A 791 -2.48 5.25 -12.28
CA VAL A 791 -2.73 4.88 -13.67
C VAL A 791 -1.39 4.91 -14.44
N PRO A 792 -0.94 3.79 -15.05
CA PRO A 792 0.31 3.76 -15.81
C PRO A 792 0.36 4.86 -16.87
N GLY A 793 1.50 5.53 -17.01
CA GLY A 793 1.63 6.70 -17.89
C GLY A 793 1.41 6.43 -19.38
N THR A 794 1.45 5.16 -19.81
CA THR A 794 1.20 4.73 -21.19
C THR A 794 -0.27 4.44 -21.50
N TRP A 795 -1.15 4.44 -20.47
CA TRP A 795 -2.57 4.15 -20.63
C TRP A 795 -3.34 5.43 -20.95
N ASP A 796 -4.32 5.32 -21.84
CA ASP A 796 -5.27 6.40 -22.06
C ASP A 796 -6.21 6.44 -20.85
N ARG A 797 -6.43 7.63 -20.28
CA ARG A 797 -7.34 7.82 -19.15
C ARG A 797 -8.19 9.07 -19.31
N VAL A 798 -9.45 8.98 -18.95
CA VAL A 798 -10.39 10.10 -18.96
C VAL A 798 -11.22 10.06 -17.68
N LEU A 799 -11.19 11.17 -16.93
CA LEU A 799 -12.00 11.34 -15.73
C LEU A 799 -13.10 12.36 -16.00
N THR A 800 -14.35 11.94 -15.84
CA THR A 800 -15.52 12.75 -16.24
C THR A 800 -16.55 12.84 -15.11
N PRO A 801 -16.81 14.03 -14.52
CA PRO A 801 -16.04 15.25 -14.66
C PRO A 801 -14.74 15.17 -13.83
N PRO A 802 -13.67 15.90 -14.20
CA PRO A 802 -12.46 15.99 -13.37
C PRO A 802 -12.69 16.83 -12.10
N LYS A 803 -13.77 17.61 -12.04
CA LYS A 803 -14.19 18.37 -10.86
C LYS A 803 -15.67 18.77 -10.94
N ARG A 804 -16.27 19.07 -9.79
CA ARG A 804 -17.68 19.51 -9.70
C ARG A 804 -17.93 20.37 -8.46
N LEU A 805 -18.67 21.47 -8.63
CA LEU A 805 -19.32 22.16 -7.51
C LEU A 805 -20.64 21.46 -7.17
N LEU A 806 -20.75 20.98 -5.93
CA LEU A 806 -21.92 20.31 -5.39
C LEU A 806 -22.67 21.24 -4.44
N LEU A 807 -23.91 21.59 -4.76
CA LEU A 807 -24.79 22.32 -3.84
C LEU A 807 -25.18 21.42 -2.64
N PRO A 808 -25.67 21.99 -1.52
CA PRO A 808 -26.17 21.21 -0.39
C PRO A 808 -27.22 20.18 -0.83
N GLY A 809 -27.02 18.92 -0.48
CA GLY A 809 -27.87 17.78 -0.86
C GLY A 809 -27.77 17.38 -2.34
N ALA A 810 -26.83 17.95 -3.11
CA ALA A 810 -26.60 17.56 -4.49
C ALA A 810 -25.54 16.46 -4.58
N SER A 811 -25.73 15.55 -5.53
CA SER A 811 -24.78 14.50 -5.87
C SER A 811 -24.19 14.67 -7.27
N VAL A 812 -23.04 14.05 -7.51
CA VAL A 812 -22.45 13.85 -8.83
C VAL A 812 -22.11 12.39 -8.99
N VAL A 813 -22.46 11.84 -10.16
CA VAL A 813 -21.90 10.59 -10.66
C VAL A 813 -20.82 10.99 -11.66
N GLY A 814 -19.60 10.55 -11.41
CA GLY A 814 -18.48 10.65 -12.33
C GLY A 814 -18.03 9.27 -12.80
N ALA A 815 -17.17 9.25 -13.80
CA ALA A 815 -16.61 8.03 -14.36
C ALA A 815 -15.11 8.19 -14.60
N LEU A 816 -14.35 7.13 -14.34
CA LEU A 816 -13.00 6.92 -14.82
C LEU A 816 -13.05 5.91 -15.96
N ASP A 817 -12.73 6.37 -17.17
CA ASP A 817 -12.44 5.52 -18.30
C ASP A 817 -10.93 5.30 -18.38
N VAL A 818 -10.46 4.06 -18.27
CA VAL A 818 -9.06 3.70 -18.54
C VAL A 818 -8.97 2.70 -19.67
N ARG A 819 -8.04 2.93 -20.58
CA ARG A 819 -7.80 2.06 -21.73
C ARG A 819 -6.32 1.66 -21.79
N PRO A 820 -6.03 0.37 -21.60
CA PRO A 820 -4.67 -0.14 -21.81
C PRO A 820 -4.24 0.01 -23.28
N PRO A 821 -2.96 0.29 -23.55
CA PRO A 821 -2.45 0.32 -24.92
C PRO A 821 -2.53 -1.07 -25.55
N VAL A 822 -2.58 -1.14 -26.89
CA VAL A 822 -2.82 -2.40 -27.62
C VAL A 822 -1.75 -3.46 -27.41
N ASP A 823 -0.56 -3.04 -27.00
CA ASP A 823 0.63 -3.83 -26.69
C ASP A 823 0.86 -4.00 -25.19
N ALA A 824 -0.09 -3.59 -24.33
CA ALA A 824 0.00 -3.91 -22.90
C ALA A 824 0.12 -5.43 -22.72
N PRO A 825 0.95 -5.91 -21.80
CA PRO A 825 1.14 -7.34 -21.56
C PRO A 825 -0.16 -7.97 -21.05
N ASN A 826 -0.53 -9.14 -21.59
CA ASN A 826 -1.55 -9.98 -20.95
C ASN A 826 -0.97 -10.55 -19.65
N CYS A 827 -1.85 -10.95 -18.72
CA CYS A 827 -1.50 -11.51 -17.42
C CYS A 827 -0.89 -10.52 -16.42
N THR A 828 -1.24 -9.23 -16.51
CA THR A 828 -0.80 -8.21 -15.53
C THR A 828 -1.97 -7.62 -14.78
N ASP A 829 -1.71 -7.18 -13.55
CA ASP A 829 -2.69 -6.59 -12.66
C ASP A 829 -2.28 -5.15 -12.39
N HIS A 830 -3.23 -4.24 -12.53
CA HIS A 830 -3.01 -2.82 -12.30
C HIS A 830 -4.04 -2.31 -11.30
N ARG A 831 -3.55 -1.94 -10.12
CA ARG A 831 -4.34 -1.24 -9.12
C ARG A 831 -4.21 0.27 -9.33
N MET A 832 -5.34 0.94 -9.40
CA MET A 832 -5.45 2.39 -9.59
C MET A 832 -6.41 2.95 -8.55
N PHE A 833 -6.37 4.26 -8.32
CA PHE A 833 -7.27 4.90 -7.37
C PHE A 833 -7.99 6.09 -7.99
N VAL A 834 -9.30 6.22 -7.75
CA VAL A 834 -10.02 7.46 -7.95
C VAL A 834 -10.10 8.19 -6.62
N THR A 835 -9.54 9.38 -6.52
CA THR A 835 -9.46 10.13 -5.25
C THR A 835 -10.20 11.45 -5.37
N ALA A 836 -10.88 11.85 -4.29
CA ALA A 836 -11.62 13.10 -4.22
C ALA A 836 -10.90 14.08 -3.28
N TRP A 837 -10.75 15.31 -3.75
CA TRP A 837 -10.08 16.40 -3.05
C TRP A 837 -11.00 17.62 -3.05
N ARG A 838 -11.00 18.41 -1.98
CA ARG A 838 -11.71 19.69 -1.95
C ARG A 838 -10.83 20.80 -1.45
N PRO A 839 -11.06 22.05 -1.90
CA PRO A 839 -10.61 23.21 -1.19
C PRO A 839 -11.15 23.22 0.24
N ARG A 840 -10.28 23.49 1.21
CA ARG A 840 -10.68 23.79 2.58
C ARG A 840 -9.61 24.68 3.21
N GLY A 841 -10.04 25.82 3.73
CA GLY A 841 -9.10 26.88 4.12
C GLY A 841 -8.37 27.42 2.90
N ASP A 842 -7.06 27.55 3.01
CA ASP A 842 -6.12 27.98 1.97
C ASP A 842 -5.52 26.80 1.17
N THR A 843 -5.89 25.56 1.50
CA THR A 843 -5.31 24.35 0.91
C THR A 843 -6.34 23.37 0.30
N LEU A 844 -5.84 22.27 -0.27
CA LEU A 844 -6.60 21.14 -0.79
C LEU A 844 -6.50 19.96 0.17
N ILE A 845 -7.64 19.45 0.62
CA ILE A 845 -7.71 18.26 1.47
C ILE A 845 -8.34 17.09 0.73
N ARG A 846 -7.83 15.89 0.99
CA ARG A 846 -8.44 14.65 0.52
C ARG A 846 -9.73 14.38 1.32
N VAL A 847 -10.79 13.96 0.63
CA VAL A 847 -12.10 13.68 1.25
C VAL A 847 -12.58 12.25 1.06
N GLY A 848 -11.88 11.47 0.24
CA GLY A 848 -12.12 10.04 0.08
C GLY A 848 -11.48 9.50 -1.19
N GLY A 849 -11.68 8.22 -1.45
CA GLY A 849 -11.27 7.58 -2.69
C GLY A 849 -11.89 6.21 -2.89
N ALA A 850 -11.65 5.65 -4.08
CA ALA A 850 -12.08 4.33 -4.48
C ALA A 850 -10.95 3.65 -5.26
N THR A 851 -10.85 2.32 -5.12
CA THR A 851 -9.88 1.50 -5.84
C THR A 851 -10.49 0.97 -7.13
N VAL A 852 -9.70 0.97 -8.20
CA VAL A 852 -10.03 0.43 -9.51
C VAL A 852 -8.96 -0.61 -9.84
N ASP A 853 -9.31 -1.88 -9.76
CA ASP A 853 -8.44 -2.99 -10.15
C ASP A 853 -8.72 -3.37 -11.61
N VAL A 854 -7.69 -3.31 -12.45
CA VAL A 854 -7.73 -3.69 -13.88
C VAL A 854 -6.80 -4.86 -14.15
N ASP A 855 -7.42 -6.03 -14.35
CA ASP A 855 -6.70 -7.26 -14.66
C ASP A 855 -6.64 -7.46 -16.18
N LEU A 856 -5.45 -7.57 -16.78
CA LEU A 856 -5.31 -7.90 -18.21
C LEU A 856 -5.24 -9.42 -18.34
N ARG A 857 -6.20 -10.03 -19.03
CA ARG A 857 -6.33 -11.50 -19.17
C ARG A 857 -6.58 -11.91 -20.63
N HIS A 858 -6.53 -13.21 -20.92
CA HIS A 858 -6.96 -13.78 -22.19
C HIS A 858 -8.47 -14.03 -22.19
N ASN A 859 -9.14 -13.70 -23.30
CA ASN A 859 -10.56 -14.02 -23.47
C ASN A 859 -10.79 -15.54 -23.58
N THR A 860 -11.65 -16.07 -22.73
CA THR A 860 -12.18 -17.43 -22.81
C THR A 860 -13.65 -17.36 -23.16
N GLN A 861 -14.06 -18.06 -24.21
CA GLN A 861 -15.47 -18.31 -24.47
C GLN A 861 -15.88 -19.62 -23.81
N LEU A 862 -17.12 -19.67 -23.35
CA LEU A 862 -17.72 -20.85 -22.73
C LEU A 862 -19.06 -21.12 -23.43
N ASP A 863 -19.36 -22.37 -23.77
CA ASP A 863 -20.71 -22.79 -24.17
C ASP A 863 -21.28 -23.79 -23.17
N VAL A 864 -22.61 -23.87 -23.07
CA VAL A 864 -23.34 -24.88 -22.31
C VAL A 864 -24.52 -25.38 -23.13
N LYS A 865 -24.70 -26.70 -23.19
CA LYS A 865 -25.77 -27.39 -23.90
C LYS A 865 -26.54 -28.25 -22.90
N PRO A 866 -27.68 -27.74 -22.42
CA PRO A 866 -28.49 -28.50 -21.49
C PRO A 866 -29.36 -29.52 -22.24
N ASP A 867 -29.51 -30.72 -21.67
CA ASP A 867 -30.33 -31.84 -22.16
C ASP A 867 -31.10 -32.50 -21.01
N LEU A 868 -32.21 -33.16 -21.31
CA LEU A 868 -33.10 -33.77 -20.33
C LEU A 868 -33.24 -35.28 -20.56
N SER A 869 -32.94 -36.07 -19.53
CA SER A 869 -33.10 -37.52 -19.54
C SER A 869 -33.91 -38.03 -18.33
N ARG A 870 -34.34 -39.30 -18.37
CA ARG A 870 -35.03 -39.94 -17.24
C ARG A 870 -34.00 -40.63 -16.34
N CYS A 871 -34.24 -40.64 -15.03
CA CYS A 871 -33.40 -41.38 -14.09
C CYS A 871 -33.51 -42.89 -14.36
N ASP A 872 -32.40 -43.56 -14.69
CA ASP A 872 -32.34 -45.02 -14.84
C ASP A 872 -32.26 -45.70 -13.48
N GLU A 873 -33.25 -46.54 -13.14
CA GLU A 873 -33.46 -47.20 -11.83
C GLU A 873 -32.34 -48.18 -11.37
N ARG A 874 -31.17 -48.22 -12.02
CA ARG A 874 -30.13 -49.25 -11.73
C ARG A 874 -28.70 -48.75 -11.51
N LYS A 875 -28.42 -47.44 -11.55
CA LYS A 875 -27.03 -46.94 -11.37
C LYS A 875 -26.85 -45.67 -10.53
N SER A 876 -27.91 -44.98 -10.12
CA SER A 876 -27.76 -43.84 -9.21
C SER A 876 -27.57 -44.36 -7.78
N GLY A 877 -26.42 -44.14 -7.18
CA GLY A 877 -26.15 -44.41 -5.76
C GLY A 877 -26.90 -43.49 -4.79
N LEU A 878 -27.97 -42.81 -5.24
CA LEU A 878 -28.92 -42.09 -4.41
C LEU A 878 -29.72 -43.12 -3.59
N ASN A 879 -29.28 -43.36 -2.36
CA ASN A 879 -30.13 -43.95 -1.32
C ASN A 879 -31.15 -42.89 -0.91
N VAL A 880 -32.25 -42.78 -1.67
CA VAL A 880 -33.44 -42.07 -1.20
C VAL A 880 -34.11 -42.99 -0.15
N GLU A 881 -33.62 -42.96 1.09
CA GLU A 881 -34.33 -43.56 2.22
C GLU A 881 -35.24 -42.49 2.87
N ALA A 882 -36.55 -42.66 2.65
CA ALA A 882 -37.71 -41.95 3.23
C ALA A 882 -37.96 -40.54 2.66
N SER A 883 -39.05 -40.27 1.92
CA SER A 883 -40.41 -40.26 2.47
C SER A 883 -41.45 -41.01 1.61
N ALA A 884 -42.40 -41.63 2.31
CA ALA A 884 -43.41 -42.52 1.75
C ALA A 884 -44.59 -41.74 1.12
N ALA A 885 -44.39 -41.05 -0.01
CA ALA A 885 -45.52 -40.47 -0.76
C ALA A 885 -45.31 -40.25 -2.28
N SER A 886 -44.14 -40.47 -2.87
CA SER A 886 -43.91 -40.14 -4.29
C SER A 886 -43.83 -41.39 -5.19
N THR A 887 -44.82 -41.54 -6.09
CA THR A 887 -44.69 -42.38 -7.27
C THR A 887 -43.62 -41.82 -8.21
N LYS A 888 -42.35 -42.14 -7.94
CA LYS A 888 -41.16 -42.11 -8.83
C LYS A 888 -41.27 -41.20 -10.07
N ARG A 889 -41.25 -39.89 -9.89
CA ARG A 889 -40.94 -38.93 -10.96
C ARG A 889 -39.57 -38.34 -10.66
N CYS A 890 -38.59 -38.72 -11.46
CA CYS A 890 -37.21 -38.24 -11.36
C CYS A 890 -36.74 -37.90 -12.76
N ALA A 891 -36.22 -36.68 -12.94
CA ALA A 891 -35.59 -36.21 -14.14
C ALA A 891 -34.10 -36.03 -13.87
N ARG A 892 -33.28 -36.25 -14.90
CA ARG A 892 -31.85 -35.95 -14.86
C ARG A 892 -31.57 -34.85 -15.88
N LEU A 893 -31.23 -33.68 -15.38
CA LEU A 893 -30.71 -32.56 -16.14
C LEU A 893 -29.26 -32.89 -16.48
N HIS A 894 -28.89 -32.82 -17.75
CA HIS A 894 -27.52 -33.02 -18.20
C HIS A 894 -27.01 -31.72 -18.80
N ALA A 895 -25.82 -31.29 -18.41
CA ALA A 895 -25.19 -30.10 -18.94
C ALA A 895 -23.82 -30.47 -19.51
N ALA A 896 -23.54 -30.11 -20.76
CA ALA A 896 -22.23 -30.30 -21.36
C ALA A 896 -21.82 -29.11 -22.21
N GLY A 897 -20.52 -28.83 -22.26
CA GLY A 897 -19.99 -27.67 -22.97
C GLY A 897 -18.47 -27.73 -23.08
N CYS A 898 -17.86 -26.74 -23.70
CA CYS A 898 -16.42 -26.61 -23.84
C CYS A 898 -15.98 -25.14 -23.72
N THR A 899 -14.70 -24.94 -23.43
CA THR A 899 -14.05 -23.64 -23.55
C THR A 899 -13.51 -23.41 -24.97
N ASP A 900 -13.47 -22.17 -25.43
CA ASP A 900 -12.74 -21.75 -26.63
C ASP A 900 -11.82 -20.56 -26.28
N PRO A 901 -10.48 -20.73 -26.33
CA PRO A 901 -9.75 -21.93 -26.75
C PRO A 901 -9.95 -23.15 -25.82
N PRO A 902 -9.67 -24.38 -26.28
CA PRO A 902 -9.68 -25.59 -25.45
C PRO A 902 -8.69 -25.48 -24.27
N LEU A 903 -9.21 -25.46 -23.04
CA LEU A 903 -8.40 -25.36 -21.81
C LEU A 903 -8.57 -26.63 -20.97
N PRO A 904 -7.58 -27.54 -20.96
CA PRO A 904 -7.71 -28.82 -20.27
C PRO A 904 -7.46 -28.73 -18.77
N ASN A 905 -8.13 -29.61 -18.00
CA ASN A 905 -8.01 -29.72 -16.54
C ASN A 905 -8.28 -28.42 -15.78
N GLN A 906 -9.20 -27.59 -16.27
CA GLN A 906 -9.63 -26.37 -15.61
C GLN A 906 -10.99 -26.58 -14.92
N THR A 907 -11.23 -25.88 -13.82
CA THR A 907 -12.53 -25.91 -13.15
C THR A 907 -13.55 -25.06 -13.91
N VAL A 908 -14.75 -25.59 -14.12
CA VAL A 908 -15.95 -24.90 -14.60
C VAL A 908 -17.04 -25.13 -13.56
N ILE A 909 -17.78 -24.09 -13.22
CA ILE A 909 -18.87 -24.14 -12.27
C ILE A 909 -20.19 -24.14 -13.04
N LEU A 910 -21.00 -25.18 -12.83
CA LEU A 910 -22.34 -25.28 -13.40
C LEU A 910 -23.38 -24.82 -12.40
N LYS A 911 -24.31 -23.99 -12.88
CA LYS A 911 -25.44 -23.46 -12.12
C LYS A 911 -26.72 -24.04 -12.67
N TYR A 912 -27.43 -24.82 -11.85
CA TYR A 912 -28.81 -25.25 -12.10
C TYR A 912 -29.75 -24.37 -11.29
N THR A 913 -30.64 -23.64 -11.94
CA THR A 913 -31.67 -22.83 -11.27
C THR A 913 -33.01 -23.54 -11.37
N ASP A 914 -33.65 -23.78 -10.25
CA ASP A 914 -34.97 -24.38 -10.20
C ASP A 914 -36.08 -23.38 -10.67
N PRO A 915 -37.34 -23.79 -10.75
CA PRO A 915 -38.45 -22.90 -11.14
C PRO A 915 -38.76 -21.77 -10.14
N ALA A 916 -38.37 -21.91 -8.88
CA ALA A 916 -38.54 -20.90 -7.83
C ALA A 916 -37.42 -19.85 -7.87
N GLY A 917 -36.31 -20.14 -8.55
CA GLY A 917 -35.17 -19.26 -8.73
C GLY A 917 -33.95 -19.65 -7.87
N ASN A 918 -33.99 -20.78 -7.17
CA ASN A 918 -32.91 -21.21 -6.29
C ASN A 918 -31.78 -21.86 -7.09
N PRO A 919 -30.52 -21.46 -6.89
CA PRO A 919 -29.39 -22.02 -7.59
C PRO A 919 -28.74 -23.21 -6.86
N VAL A 920 -28.32 -24.22 -7.62
CA VAL A 920 -27.45 -25.32 -7.18
C VAL A 920 -26.17 -25.27 -8.02
N TYR A 921 -25.02 -25.27 -7.36
CA TYR A 921 -23.70 -25.15 -7.98
C TYR A 921 -22.93 -26.46 -7.94
N HIS A 922 -22.42 -26.90 -9.09
CA HIS A 922 -21.55 -28.06 -9.22
C HIS A 922 -20.21 -27.65 -9.84
N GLU A 923 -19.11 -28.01 -9.18
CA GLU A 923 -17.79 -27.91 -9.80
C GLU A 923 -17.50 -29.12 -10.69
N VAL A 924 -17.10 -28.85 -11.92
CA VAL A 924 -16.62 -29.86 -12.87
C VAL A 924 -15.27 -29.48 -13.44
N THR A 925 -14.52 -30.48 -13.91
CA THR A 925 -13.21 -30.27 -14.52
C THR A 925 -13.29 -30.55 -16.02
N THR A 926 -12.72 -29.65 -16.83
CA THR A 926 -12.61 -29.86 -18.27
C THR A 926 -11.65 -31.00 -18.60
N ASP A 927 -11.99 -31.78 -19.64
CA ASP A 927 -11.17 -32.85 -20.17
C ASP A 927 -9.97 -32.34 -20.99
N ALA A 928 -9.23 -33.25 -21.63
CA ALA A 928 -8.07 -32.90 -22.46
C ALA A 928 -8.39 -32.00 -23.67
N PHE A 929 -9.66 -31.83 -24.02
CA PHE A 929 -10.16 -31.00 -25.12
C PHE A 929 -10.89 -29.74 -24.62
N GLY A 930 -10.79 -29.42 -23.33
CA GLY A 930 -11.47 -28.26 -22.75
C GLY A 930 -12.98 -28.44 -22.58
N CYS A 931 -13.48 -29.68 -22.66
CA CYS A 931 -14.91 -29.98 -22.57
C CYS A 931 -15.28 -30.54 -21.19
N TYR A 932 -16.48 -30.22 -20.71
CA TYR A 932 -17.01 -30.66 -19.43
C TYR A 932 -18.41 -31.24 -19.60
N GLU A 933 -18.79 -32.12 -18.68
CA GLU A 933 -20.15 -32.66 -18.57
C GLU A 933 -20.52 -32.88 -17.10
N ASP A 934 -21.80 -32.71 -16.80
CA ASP A 934 -22.37 -32.98 -15.49
C ASP A 934 -23.83 -33.44 -15.60
N SER A 935 -24.34 -34.03 -14.51
CA SER A 935 -25.76 -34.32 -14.40
C SER A 935 -26.32 -34.09 -13.01
N TYR A 936 -27.45 -33.38 -12.93
CA TYR A 936 -28.21 -33.11 -11.72
C TYR A 936 -29.55 -33.88 -11.76
N ALA A 937 -29.89 -34.55 -10.66
CA ALA A 937 -31.16 -35.28 -10.53
C ALA A 937 -32.17 -34.43 -9.75
N THR A 938 -33.39 -34.29 -10.28
CA THR A 938 -34.45 -33.54 -9.61
C THR A 938 -35.78 -34.29 -9.65
N VAL A 939 -36.57 -34.13 -8.58
CA VAL A 939 -37.97 -34.54 -8.51
C VAL A 939 -38.92 -33.39 -8.85
N GLU A 940 -38.41 -32.17 -8.95
CA GLU A 940 -39.18 -30.95 -9.13
C GLU A 940 -39.47 -30.64 -10.61
N GLY A 941 -40.71 -30.26 -10.87
CA GLY A 941 -41.22 -30.02 -12.22
C GLY A 941 -41.13 -28.56 -12.64
N GLY A 942 -41.25 -28.25 -13.94
CA GLY A 942 -41.24 -26.86 -14.41
C GLY A 942 -39.99 -26.48 -15.18
N THR A 943 -39.77 -25.17 -15.34
CA THR A 943 -38.67 -24.65 -16.15
C THR A 943 -37.43 -24.44 -15.29
N TRP A 944 -36.38 -25.17 -15.63
CA TRP A 944 -35.05 -25.06 -15.03
C TRP A 944 -34.14 -24.20 -15.90
N GLY A 945 -33.34 -23.35 -15.25
CA GLY A 945 -32.22 -22.65 -15.86
C GLY A 945 -30.92 -23.45 -15.73
N VAL A 946 -30.08 -23.43 -16.76
CA VAL A 946 -28.74 -24.02 -16.72
C VAL A 946 -27.76 -23.02 -17.30
N ALA A 947 -26.75 -22.65 -16.52
CA ALA A 947 -25.65 -21.79 -16.95
C ALA A 947 -24.32 -22.41 -16.52
N ALA A 948 -23.26 -22.08 -17.24
CA ALA A 948 -21.90 -22.40 -16.88
C ALA A 948 -21.11 -21.11 -16.64
N TYR A 949 -20.19 -21.17 -15.69
CA TYR A 949 -19.25 -20.13 -15.35
C TYR A 949 -17.84 -20.72 -15.31
N PHE A 950 -16.92 -20.08 -16.01
CA PHE A 950 -15.50 -20.35 -15.94
C PHE A 950 -14.89 -19.27 -15.04
N PRO A 951 -14.44 -19.62 -13.82
CA PRO A 951 -13.76 -18.68 -12.94
C PRO A 951 -12.40 -18.26 -13.51
N PRO A 952 -11.87 -17.08 -13.14
CA PRO A 952 -10.55 -16.67 -13.59
C PRO A 952 -9.50 -17.67 -13.10
N GLN A 953 -8.73 -18.24 -14.03
CA GLN A 953 -7.69 -19.23 -13.73
C GLN A 953 -6.42 -18.91 -14.49
N GLY A 954 -5.33 -18.68 -13.73
CA GLY A 954 -4.06 -18.24 -14.31
C GLY A 954 -4.22 -16.94 -15.09
N CYS A 955 -3.90 -16.98 -16.39
CA CYS A 955 -4.04 -15.83 -17.28
C CYS A 955 -5.36 -15.80 -18.08
N GLN A 956 -6.30 -16.70 -17.80
CA GLN A 956 -7.59 -16.73 -18.49
C GLN A 956 -8.61 -15.89 -17.72
N GLY A 957 -9.30 -15.00 -18.42
CA GLY A 957 -10.37 -14.20 -17.86
C GLY A 957 -11.64 -15.04 -17.64
N PRO A 958 -12.53 -14.59 -16.75
CA PRO A 958 -13.77 -15.32 -16.48
C PRO A 958 -14.69 -15.35 -17.70
N ALA A 959 -15.54 -16.37 -17.79
CA ALA A 959 -16.54 -16.49 -18.85
C ALA A 959 -17.85 -17.04 -18.32
N THR A 960 -18.97 -16.42 -18.67
CA THR A 960 -20.31 -16.89 -18.27
C THR A 960 -21.16 -17.15 -19.51
N THR A 961 -21.85 -18.28 -19.55
CA THR A 961 -22.82 -18.57 -20.62
C THR A 961 -24.15 -17.87 -20.34
N ALA A 962 -24.91 -17.52 -21.39
CA ALA A 962 -26.33 -17.22 -21.22
C ALA A 962 -27.06 -18.45 -20.63
N THR A 963 -28.02 -18.21 -19.74
CA THR A 963 -28.82 -19.29 -19.12
C THR A 963 -29.67 -20.00 -20.18
N GLY A 964 -29.35 -21.27 -20.46
CA GLY A 964 -30.20 -22.17 -21.23
C GLY A 964 -31.39 -22.64 -20.38
N SER A 965 -32.54 -22.93 -21.00
CA SER A 965 -33.72 -23.40 -20.28
C SER A 965 -34.11 -24.83 -20.67
N LEU A 966 -34.49 -25.62 -19.67
CA LEU A 966 -35.03 -26.97 -19.83
C LEU A 966 -36.38 -27.06 -19.11
N THR A 967 -37.37 -27.68 -19.72
CA THR A 967 -38.67 -27.90 -19.05
C THR A 967 -38.82 -29.36 -18.64
N VAL A 968 -38.87 -29.60 -17.33
CA VAL A 968 -39.24 -30.89 -16.75
C VAL A 968 -40.77 -31.05 -16.86
N PRO A 969 -41.29 -32.13 -17.46
CA PRO A 969 -42.67 -32.19 -17.96
C PRO A 969 -43.77 -32.43 -16.90
N TRP A 970 -43.52 -32.08 -15.63
CA TRP A 970 -44.52 -32.08 -14.56
C TRP A 970 -44.59 -30.71 -13.87
N PRO A 971 -45.67 -30.40 -13.12
CA PRO A 971 -45.81 -29.11 -12.45
C PRO A 971 -44.77 -28.93 -11.34
N PRO A 972 -44.31 -27.69 -11.08
CA PRO A 972 -43.55 -27.36 -9.88
C PRO A 972 -44.39 -27.58 -8.62
N THR A 973 -43.75 -28.04 -7.56
CA THR A 973 -44.30 -28.16 -6.20
C THR A 973 -43.96 -26.93 -5.36
N GLY A 974 -42.79 -26.32 -5.56
CA GLY A 974 -42.28 -25.19 -4.76
C GLY A 974 -41.96 -25.53 -3.30
N ASP A 975 -41.78 -26.82 -3.02
CA ASP A 975 -41.47 -27.45 -1.72
C ASP A 975 -40.83 -28.81 -2.08
N GLN A 976 -39.52 -28.76 -2.32
CA GLN A 976 -38.75 -29.77 -3.04
C GLN A 976 -38.50 -31.03 -2.21
N ASP A 977 -38.37 -30.89 -0.89
CA ASP A 977 -38.20 -31.98 0.06
C ASP A 977 -39.55 -32.46 0.66
N GLY A 978 -40.60 -31.64 0.56
CA GLY A 978 -41.95 -31.95 1.00
C GLY A 978 -42.16 -31.77 2.50
N ASP A 979 -41.34 -30.96 3.18
CA ASP A 979 -41.40 -30.71 4.62
C ASP A 979 -42.55 -29.74 5.00
N GLY A 980 -43.09 -29.01 4.02
CA GLY A 980 -44.19 -28.06 4.17
C GLY A 980 -43.76 -26.59 4.29
N ARG A 981 -42.47 -26.31 4.17
CA ARG A 981 -41.89 -24.98 3.97
C ARG A 981 -41.66 -24.76 2.47
N PRO A 982 -42.01 -23.60 1.93
CA PRO A 982 -41.71 -23.31 0.53
C PRO A 982 -40.21 -23.07 0.30
N ASP A 983 -39.66 -23.54 -0.82
CA ASP A 983 -38.23 -23.39 -1.17
C ASP A 983 -37.74 -21.93 -1.14
N ASP A 984 -38.63 -20.95 -1.38
CA ASP A 984 -38.30 -19.52 -1.37
C ASP A 984 -38.22 -18.91 0.05
N HIS A 985 -38.57 -19.68 1.08
CA HIS A 985 -38.53 -19.33 2.49
C HIS A 985 -37.44 -20.10 3.27
N GLU A 986 -36.68 -20.95 2.59
CA GLU A 986 -35.54 -21.69 3.16
C GLU A 986 -34.24 -20.93 2.99
N VAL A 987 -33.32 -21.14 3.94
CA VAL A 987 -31.98 -20.55 3.88
C VAL A 987 -31.22 -21.27 2.78
N GLN A 988 -30.69 -20.53 1.81
CA GLN A 988 -29.85 -21.12 0.76
C GLN A 988 -28.55 -21.68 1.37
N GLY A 989 -28.12 -22.87 0.95
CA GLY A 989 -26.90 -23.51 1.44
C GLY A 989 -27.10 -25.00 1.72
N ASP A 990 -26.22 -25.55 2.55
CA ASP A 990 -26.24 -26.90 3.11
C ASP A 990 -25.81 -26.73 4.58
N ALA A 991 -26.77 -26.39 5.44
CA ALA A 991 -26.49 -25.90 6.78
C ALA A 991 -25.91 -26.97 7.72
N ASP A 992 -26.19 -28.25 7.47
CA ASP A 992 -25.68 -29.37 8.26
C ASP A 992 -24.45 -30.09 7.64
N HIS A 993 -24.11 -29.74 6.39
CA HIS A 993 -22.98 -30.22 5.60
C HIS A 993 -23.03 -31.71 5.25
N ASP A 994 -24.21 -32.28 5.08
CA ASP A 994 -24.35 -33.66 4.63
C ASP A 994 -24.17 -33.83 3.10
N GLY A 995 -24.09 -32.70 2.37
CA GLY A 995 -23.98 -32.61 0.93
C GLY A 995 -25.31 -32.44 0.20
N VAL A 996 -26.40 -32.22 0.92
CA VAL A 996 -27.74 -31.97 0.40
C VAL A 996 -28.09 -30.49 0.62
N PRO A 997 -28.43 -29.73 -0.44
CA PRO A 997 -28.90 -28.35 -0.27
C PRO A 997 -30.15 -28.30 0.63
N ASN A 998 -30.29 -27.27 1.45
CA ASN A 998 -31.39 -27.14 2.43
C ASN A 998 -32.78 -27.34 1.81
N GLN A 999 -33.01 -26.85 0.59
CA GLN A 999 -34.29 -27.07 -0.13
C GLN A 999 -34.54 -28.50 -0.61
N LEU A 1000 -33.61 -29.40 -0.36
CA LEU A 1000 -33.70 -30.83 -0.60
C LEU A 1000 -33.52 -31.64 0.69
N ASP A 1001 -33.32 -30.95 1.81
CA ASP A 1001 -32.92 -31.54 3.08
C ASP A 1001 -33.96 -31.29 4.17
N PRO A 1002 -34.83 -32.30 4.45
CA PRO A 1002 -35.93 -32.16 5.39
C PRO A 1002 -35.55 -31.82 6.84
N ASP A 1003 -34.27 -31.87 7.22
CA ASP A 1003 -33.79 -31.57 8.57
C ASP A 1003 -32.80 -30.40 8.69
N SER A 1004 -32.59 -29.61 7.63
CA SER A 1004 -31.55 -28.55 7.59
C SER A 1004 -32.07 -27.12 7.34
N ASP A 1005 -33.35 -26.85 7.65
CA ASP A 1005 -33.99 -25.54 7.47
C ASP A 1005 -34.02 -24.63 8.74
N ASP A 1006 -33.43 -25.10 9.85
CA ASP A 1006 -33.36 -24.46 11.17
C ASP A 1006 -34.75 -24.23 11.83
N ASP A 1007 -35.75 -25.06 11.53
CA ASP A 1007 -37.08 -25.00 12.17
C ASP A 1007 -37.16 -25.70 13.56
N GLY A 1008 -36.13 -26.47 13.91
CA GLY A 1008 -35.98 -27.15 15.19
C GLY A 1008 -36.54 -28.58 15.26
N ILE A 1009 -36.73 -29.26 14.12
CA ILE A 1009 -37.08 -30.69 14.04
C ILE A 1009 -35.86 -31.60 13.92
#